data_AF-A0A4P7N0V4-F1
#
_entry.id   AF-A0A4P7N0V4-F1
#
_cell.length_a   1.000
_cell.length_b   1.000
_cell.length_c   1.000
_cell.angle_alpha   90.00
_cell.angle_beta   90.00
_cell.angle_gamma   90.00
#
_symmetry.space_group_name_H-M   'P 1'
#
loop_
_entity.id
_entity.type
_entity.pdbx_description
1 polymer ?
#
loop_
_entity_poly.entity_id
_entity_poly.type
_entity_poly.pdbx_seq_one_letter_code
_entity_poly.pdbx_strand_id
1 'polypeptide(L)'
;MADHNRLPVVQEKPRVFVISDISNEPDDAESLVRFLLYGNEFDTQGIVACTSCWMRDKVHPEDMIRIVEAYGAVVDNLNSHVHPENQYPSVERLLGLIKSGPACYGKEALADGVELSEGASLLIEKLEASDRPLWVLCWGGINTLAQALHHVRRTRSEEDAGQLRSKLRVYTISDQDDTGLWIRVTFPDIFYICSMHGWKEYGMATWVGISGDMLMTHMDNGGPDVTKVSKEWLKDNIQSVGPLGKVYPTPSFIMEGDTPTFLYLIQNGLGSPENPHWGSWGGRYILGDIGGAAKHYMDARDTVVGKNGSTFVTNQATVWRWRDAYQNDFAARMQWTLSKDRKQANHAPVISVNGSAPGPQPLFIDAEAGDELVLDAAGTYDPDGDELYFRWFQYKEPTTAQSEIHWPVVPEVTFEPSNESASVRVTIPPPEICAVNVLTGQALEKGQVLHFVLEVRDSGTPCITAYKRVVVQVTNNGRKGGKNKVYDTITEAMGHSTGQATADVPILGCGSSITTTSKMSATREPKNDQAQRQPKDVESHGQTSVSTLPDDKVTLRDFWDNRRVLSFCMLIFMLPVNFGYEINMLGNVLASDAFLNRFGHTVDGVRVIPASDQQILNAAATVGIFTSAFATGILSDVLGRKRVISMAALICTAGVLTQYFAETIPVLFGGKVVGAFGFGLGHSLGPVYVAELAPVRLRGVCLALVNTMIVIGQWLSSVAVYAASATYAGDAQWRIPVVTQLIFPAILLVGSLAVLPESPSWLILRDRPEEAAAAFRKFNGPGFDVDNAMALMTLAVIKEKELQSSGSGGWVECFRGPNGRRALIICMVYIAQQFIGVNFIAGYLAYYFKLAGVDNALGIAQAAYAIQLVGNMCSWPLIDWLGRRPLVVGGMFVMTAGLLLIGGISTINNAPSLKATVAFMTVWGFLYQATLGAVAYAIGGETPSPSHRQKTYSINIMSATAVSCAVLQLMPYLINPDQANLGGRICFVFFAPSVPMCLYLYFCLPEMKGRTYVELEEMFQNKVPARAFGSYVCHGAMELSGAVRDAKRSEVEAAKVE
;
A
#
# COMPACT_ATOMS: atom_id res chain seq x y z
N MET A 1 58.65 -8.63 -18.92
CA MET A 1 57.23 -9.02 -19.04
C MET A 1 56.59 -8.71 -17.71
N ALA A 2 55.40 -8.12 -17.71
CA ALA A 2 54.67 -7.93 -16.47
C ALA A 2 54.29 -9.33 -15.94
N ASP A 3 54.62 -9.65 -14.69
CA ASP A 3 54.49 -11.01 -14.17
C ASP A 3 53.00 -11.40 -14.09
N HIS A 4 52.57 -12.37 -14.90
CA HIS A 4 51.19 -12.86 -14.92
C HIS A 4 50.79 -13.50 -13.59
N ASN A 5 51.76 -13.98 -12.81
CA ASN A 5 51.51 -14.59 -11.49
C ASN A 5 51.19 -13.56 -10.39
N ARG A 6 51.28 -12.26 -10.71
CA ARG A 6 50.90 -11.17 -9.80
C ARG A 6 49.45 -10.71 -9.97
N LEU A 7 48.73 -11.23 -10.96
CA LEU A 7 47.32 -10.90 -11.15
C LEU A 7 46.45 -11.61 -10.11
N PRO A 8 45.26 -11.07 -9.79
CA PRO A 8 44.31 -11.73 -8.91
C PRO A 8 43.97 -13.15 -9.37
N VAL A 9 43.93 -14.08 -8.42
CA VAL A 9 43.59 -15.50 -8.65
C VAL A 9 42.32 -15.85 -7.89
N VAL A 10 41.40 -16.50 -8.59
CA VAL A 10 40.20 -17.08 -8.00
C VAL A 10 40.45 -18.56 -7.77
N GLN A 11 40.50 -18.98 -6.49
CA GLN A 11 40.83 -20.36 -6.12
C GLN A 11 39.75 -21.37 -6.54
N GLU A 12 38.48 -20.98 -6.41
CA GLU A 12 37.36 -21.83 -6.80
C GLU A 12 36.35 -21.03 -7.61
N LYS A 13 36.07 -21.46 -8.84
CA LYS A 13 35.02 -20.87 -9.67
C LYS A 13 33.66 -21.48 -9.29
N PRO A 14 32.66 -20.68 -8.87
CA PRO A 14 31.31 -21.18 -8.66
C PRO A 14 30.74 -21.68 -9.99
N ARG A 15 30.01 -22.79 -9.94
CA ARG A 15 29.31 -23.33 -11.10
C ARG A 15 28.04 -22.52 -11.30
N VAL A 16 27.85 -21.98 -12.50
CA VAL A 16 26.74 -21.05 -12.79
C VAL A 16 25.92 -21.55 -13.98
N PHE A 17 24.60 -21.47 -13.85
CA PHE A 17 23.62 -21.80 -14.87
C PHE A 17 22.65 -20.63 -15.02
N VAL A 18 22.61 -19.99 -16.18
CA VAL A 18 21.78 -18.81 -16.43
C VAL A 18 20.49 -19.22 -17.13
N ILE A 19 19.35 -18.69 -16.67
CA ILE A 19 18.02 -18.83 -17.27
C ILE A 19 17.49 -17.42 -17.51
N SER A 20 17.27 -17.05 -18.77
CA SER A 20 17.00 -15.67 -19.17
C SER A 20 15.98 -15.59 -20.30
N ASP A 21 15.10 -14.58 -20.24
CA ASP A 21 14.14 -14.24 -21.27
C ASP A 21 14.70 -13.19 -22.27
N ILE A 22 16.04 -13.19 -22.46
CA ILE A 22 16.98 -12.44 -23.34
C ILE A 22 16.48 -11.43 -24.39
N SER A 23 15.30 -11.62 -24.97
CA SER A 23 14.72 -10.76 -26.01
C SER A 23 13.44 -10.07 -25.58
N ASN A 24 13.03 -10.26 -24.33
CA ASN A 24 11.92 -9.56 -23.73
C ASN A 24 12.24 -8.06 -23.59
N GLU A 25 13.34 -7.75 -22.92
CA GLU A 25 13.86 -6.41 -22.70
C GLU A 25 15.38 -6.36 -22.99
N PRO A 26 15.96 -5.17 -23.25
CA PRO A 26 17.39 -5.08 -23.56
C PRO A 26 18.32 -5.46 -22.41
N ASP A 27 17.85 -5.41 -21.16
CA ASP A 27 18.68 -5.54 -19.95
C ASP A 27 19.22 -6.96 -19.71
N ASP A 28 18.53 -8.01 -20.14
CA ASP A 28 19.09 -9.36 -20.17
C ASP A 28 20.32 -9.43 -21.10
N ALA A 29 20.26 -8.77 -22.27
CA ALA A 29 21.37 -8.73 -23.23
C ALA A 29 22.53 -7.88 -22.71
N GLU A 30 22.23 -6.76 -22.03
CA GLU A 30 23.22 -5.97 -21.28
C GLU A 30 23.90 -6.84 -20.22
N SER A 31 23.11 -7.56 -19.42
CA SER A 31 23.57 -8.44 -18.35
C SER A 31 24.39 -9.61 -18.89
N LEU A 32 24.05 -10.20 -20.04
CA LEU A 32 24.82 -11.27 -20.67
C LEU A 32 26.18 -10.79 -21.17
N VAL A 33 26.24 -9.61 -21.80
CA VAL A 33 27.52 -9.00 -22.21
C VAL A 33 28.43 -8.81 -21.01
N ARG A 34 27.90 -8.26 -19.91
CA ARG A 34 28.67 -8.05 -18.69
C ARG A 34 29.04 -9.37 -18.02
N PHE A 35 28.15 -10.35 -17.95
CA PHE A 35 28.42 -11.69 -17.42
C PHE A 35 29.62 -12.35 -18.11
N LEU A 36 29.74 -12.22 -19.43
CA LEU A 36 30.86 -12.78 -20.20
C LEU A 36 32.21 -12.14 -19.84
N LEU A 37 32.23 -10.86 -19.44
CA LEU A 37 33.43 -10.19 -18.91
C LEU A 37 33.85 -10.68 -17.54
N TYR A 38 33.01 -11.46 -16.84
CA TYR A 38 33.36 -12.14 -15.60
C TYR A 38 33.47 -13.66 -15.79
N GLY A 39 33.42 -14.16 -17.03
CA GLY A 39 33.52 -15.59 -17.33
C GLY A 39 34.81 -16.24 -16.82
N ASN A 40 35.86 -15.45 -16.57
CA ASN A 40 37.09 -15.91 -15.94
C ASN A 40 36.90 -16.36 -14.47
N GLU A 41 35.89 -15.84 -13.78
CA GLU A 41 35.58 -16.15 -12.39
C GLU A 41 34.54 -17.27 -12.24
N PHE A 42 33.85 -17.62 -13.32
CA PHE A 42 32.75 -18.60 -13.29
C PHE A 42 33.10 -19.91 -14.00
N ASP A 43 32.51 -21.00 -13.53
CA ASP A 43 32.46 -22.27 -14.23
C ASP A 43 31.08 -22.42 -14.88
N THR A 44 30.84 -21.74 -16.00
CA THR A 44 29.53 -21.73 -16.68
C THR A 44 29.12 -23.14 -17.13
N GLN A 45 27.93 -23.55 -16.72
CA GLN A 45 27.34 -24.89 -16.94
C GLN A 45 26.13 -24.86 -17.88
N GLY A 46 25.55 -23.70 -18.16
CA GLY A 46 24.39 -23.55 -19.04
C GLY A 46 23.99 -22.09 -19.22
N ILE A 47 23.48 -21.75 -20.41
CA ILE A 47 22.90 -20.45 -20.73
C ILE A 47 21.59 -20.76 -21.48
N VAL A 48 20.45 -20.55 -20.83
CA VAL A 48 19.16 -21.06 -21.33
C VAL A 48 18.18 -19.95 -21.58
N ALA A 49 17.66 -19.87 -22.80
CA ALA A 49 16.55 -18.99 -23.14
C ALA A 49 15.23 -19.53 -22.57
N CYS A 50 14.50 -18.71 -21.82
CA CYS A 50 13.23 -19.08 -21.19
C CYS A 50 12.10 -18.09 -21.55
N THR A 51 10.90 -18.42 -21.08
CA THR A 51 9.75 -17.53 -21.07
C THR A 51 9.64 -16.82 -19.73
N SER A 52 8.83 -15.76 -19.67
CA SER A 52 8.48 -15.01 -18.46
C SER A 52 7.06 -14.47 -18.58
N CYS A 53 6.62 -13.71 -17.58
CA CYS A 53 5.35 -12.98 -17.61
C CYS A 53 5.27 -11.94 -18.73
N TRP A 54 6.42 -11.47 -19.22
CA TRP A 54 6.55 -10.46 -20.27
C TRP A 54 6.77 -11.10 -21.65
N MET A 55 7.35 -12.30 -21.69
CA MET A 55 7.50 -13.12 -22.89
C MET A 55 7.01 -14.56 -22.66
N ARG A 56 5.72 -14.82 -22.88
CA ARG A 56 5.02 -15.98 -22.33
C ARG A 56 5.13 -17.28 -23.15
N ASP A 57 5.35 -17.19 -24.46
CA ASP A 57 5.07 -18.27 -25.40
C ASP A 57 6.19 -18.53 -26.42
N LYS A 58 7.35 -17.91 -26.24
CA LYS A 58 8.50 -18.00 -27.14
C LYS A 58 9.83 -17.87 -26.40
N VAL A 59 10.88 -18.42 -27.00
CA VAL A 59 12.26 -18.38 -26.51
C VAL A 59 13.19 -18.00 -27.67
N HIS A 60 14.29 -17.30 -27.36
CA HIS A 60 15.17 -16.69 -28.36
C HIS A 60 16.67 -16.98 -28.11
N PRO A 61 17.10 -18.26 -28.15
CA PRO A 61 18.51 -18.62 -27.96
C PRO A 61 19.46 -17.99 -28.99
N GLU A 62 18.95 -17.58 -30.16
CA GLU A 62 19.72 -16.91 -31.21
C GLU A 62 20.35 -15.59 -30.76
N ASP A 63 19.69 -14.85 -29.86
CA ASP A 63 20.23 -13.58 -29.34
C ASP A 63 21.39 -13.83 -28.37
N MET A 64 21.33 -14.92 -27.58
CA MET A 64 22.46 -15.37 -26.77
C MET A 64 23.64 -15.80 -27.64
N ILE A 65 23.38 -16.52 -28.73
CA ILE A 65 24.41 -16.96 -29.69
C ILE A 65 25.14 -15.74 -30.26
N ARG A 66 24.38 -14.74 -30.73
CA ARG A 66 24.95 -13.50 -31.29
C ARG A 66 25.88 -12.79 -30.32
N ILE A 67 25.52 -12.70 -29.04
CA ILE A 67 26.34 -12.07 -28.00
C ILE A 67 27.62 -12.89 -27.73
N VAL A 68 27.50 -14.22 -27.64
CA VAL A 68 28.65 -15.13 -27.42
C VAL A 68 29.61 -15.11 -28.62
N GLU A 69 29.11 -15.00 -29.84
CA GLU A 69 29.94 -14.83 -31.05
C GLU A 69 30.73 -13.52 -31.02
N ALA A 70 30.10 -12.40 -30.60
CA ALA A 70 30.79 -11.12 -30.44
C ALA A 70 31.88 -11.19 -29.36
N TYR A 71 31.63 -11.91 -28.27
CA TYR A 71 32.63 -12.20 -27.24
C TYR A 71 33.82 -13.00 -27.80
N GLY A 72 33.59 -13.86 -28.79
CA GLY A 72 34.65 -14.59 -29.46
C GLY A 72 35.69 -13.74 -30.18
N ALA A 73 35.33 -12.52 -30.57
CA ALA A 73 36.27 -11.57 -31.15
C ALA A 73 37.24 -10.97 -30.11
N VAL A 74 36.96 -11.12 -28.81
CA VAL A 74 37.70 -10.43 -27.73
C VAL A 74 38.26 -11.37 -26.66
N VAL A 75 37.87 -12.66 -26.63
CA VAL A 75 38.30 -13.62 -25.59
C VAL A 75 39.82 -13.77 -25.46
N ASP A 76 40.55 -13.71 -26.57
CA ASP A 76 42.02 -13.77 -26.55
C ASP A 76 42.66 -12.55 -25.86
N ASN A 77 42.04 -11.37 -26.04
CA ASN A 77 42.49 -10.15 -25.40
C ASN A 77 42.22 -10.28 -23.89
N LEU A 78 40.98 -10.61 -23.52
CA LEU A 78 40.58 -10.86 -22.14
C LEU A 78 41.50 -11.86 -21.41
N ASN A 79 41.86 -12.96 -22.05
CA ASN A 79 42.77 -13.98 -21.50
C ASN A 79 44.20 -13.48 -21.22
N SER A 80 44.63 -12.41 -21.90
CA SER A 80 45.93 -11.77 -21.66
C SER A 80 45.96 -10.91 -20.39
N HIS A 81 44.78 -10.53 -19.88
CA HIS A 81 44.58 -9.65 -18.73
C HIS A 81 44.26 -10.40 -17.42
N VAL A 82 44.19 -11.73 -17.44
CA VAL A 82 43.88 -12.54 -16.25
C VAL A 82 44.95 -13.58 -15.97
N HIS A 83 44.93 -14.11 -14.74
CA HIS A 83 45.86 -15.17 -14.35
C HIS A 83 45.70 -16.42 -15.24
N PRO A 84 46.78 -17.14 -15.58
CA PRO A 84 46.72 -18.37 -16.41
C PRO A 84 45.82 -19.49 -15.84
N GLU A 85 45.62 -19.51 -14.52
CA GLU A 85 44.71 -20.49 -13.87
C GLU A 85 43.23 -20.08 -13.95
N ASN A 86 42.95 -18.81 -14.27
CA ASN A 86 41.61 -18.26 -14.36
C ASN A 86 41.30 -17.77 -15.76
N GLN A 87 41.62 -18.55 -16.80
CA GLN A 87 41.26 -18.18 -18.16
C GLN A 87 39.75 -18.16 -18.37
N TYR A 88 39.30 -17.30 -19.28
CA TYR A 88 37.93 -17.18 -19.75
C TYR A 88 37.52 -18.42 -20.58
N PRO A 89 36.22 -18.80 -20.57
CA PRO A 89 35.72 -19.94 -21.33
C PRO A 89 35.81 -19.69 -22.85
N SER A 90 36.11 -20.75 -23.60
CA SER A 90 36.11 -20.67 -25.07
C SER A 90 34.69 -20.47 -25.63
N VAL A 91 34.62 -19.83 -26.79
CA VAL A 91 33.36 -19.59 -27.52
C VAL A 91 32.67 -20.90 -27.85
N GLU A 92 33.41 -21.89 -28.35
CA GLU A 92 32.88 -23.22 -28.68
C GLU A 92 32.21 -23.88 -27.46
N ARG A 93 32.84 -23.77 -26.28
CA ARG A 93 32.26 -24.26 -25.04
C ARG A 93 30.96 -23.53 -24.72
N LEU A 94 30.96 -22.19 -24.75
CA LEU A 94 29.77 -21.41 -24.42
C LEU A 94 28.61 -21.67 -25.39
N LEU A 95 28.87 -21.72 -26.70
CA LEU A 95 27.86 -22.04 -27.71
C LEU A 95 27.26 -23.44 -27.49
N GLY A 96 28.07 -24.42 -27.09
CA GLY A 96 27.60 -25.77 -26.75
C GLY A 96 26.71 -25.82 -25.50
N LEU A 97 26.73 -24.79 -24.66
CA LEU A 97 25.92 -24.66 -23.44
C LEU A 97 24.62 -23.88 -23.66
N ILE A 98 24.41 -23.27 -24.84
CA ILE A 98 23.18 -22.53 -25.14
C ILE A 98 22.05 -23.52 -25.47
N LYS A 99 20.94 -23.42 -24.74
CA LYS A 99 19.75 -24.27 -24.91
C LYS A 99 18.46 -23.48 -24.78
N SER A 100 17.36 -24.08 -25.21
CA SER A 100 16.01 -23.57 -25.01
C SER A 100 15.33 -24.26 -23.83
N GLY A 101 14.70 -23.46 -22.98
CA GLY A 101 13.71 -23.90 -22.01
C GLY A 101 12.35 -24.17 -22.67
N PRO A 102 11.30 -24.41 -21.86
CA PRO A 102 9.95 -24.58 -22.37
C PRO A 102 9.41 -23.29 -23.01
N ALA A 103 8.87 -23.37 -24.23
CA ALA A 103 8.24 -22.25 -24.94
C ALA A 103 6.77 -22.05 -24.50
N CYS A 104 6.50 -22.17 -23.20
CA CYS A 104 5.18 -21.94 -22.60
C CYS A 104 5.35 -21.28 -21.23
N TYR A 105 4.29 -20.66 -20.73
CA TYR A 105 4.40 -19.84 -19.53
C TYR A 105 4.32 -20.68 -18.26
N GLY A 106 5.33 -20.54 -17.41
CA GLY A 106 5.27 -21.00 -16.03
C GLY A 106 4.88 -22.47 -15.89
N LYS A 107 3.85 -22.75 -15.09
CA LYS A 107 3.40 -24.12 -14.75
C LYS A 107 2.83 -24.90 -15.92
N GLU A 108 2.54 -24.27 -17.07
CA GLU A 108 2.20 -25.00 -18.28
C GLU A 108 3.32 -25.97 -18.68
N ALA A 109 4.57 -25.64 -18.38
CA ALA A 109 5.73 -26.51 -18.61
C ALA A 109 5.71 -27.81 -17.79
N LEU A 110 4.86 -27.90 -16.76
CA LEU A 110 4.75 -29.04 -15.86
C LEU A 110 3.56 -29.96 -16.18
N ALA A 111 2.76 -29.63 -17.21
CA ALA A 111 1.58 -30.40 -17.57
C ALA A 111 1.95 -31.79 -18.15
N ASP A 112 1.10 -32.79 -17.88
CA ASP A 112 1.27 -34.12 -18.46
C ASP A 112 1.17 -34.01 -20.00
N GLY A 113 2.20 -34.50 -20.71
CA GLY A 113 2.30 -34.44 -22.17
C GLY A 113 3.21 -33.34 -22.72
N VAL A 114 3.72 -32.43 -21.88
CA VAL A 114 4.79 -31.51 -22.27
C VAL A 114 6.15 -32.20 -22.14
N GLU A 115 6.91 -32.24 -23.23
CA GLU A 115 8.24 -32.87 -23.23
C GLU A 115 9.25 -32.06 -22.41
N LEU A 116 10.24 -32.78 -21.84
CA LEU A 116 11.33 -32.16 -21.11
C LEU A 116 12.18 -31.32 -22.07
N SER A 117 12.27 -30.01 -21.81
CA SER A 117 13.05 -29.09 -22.64
C SER A 117 14.54 -29.44 -22.61
N GLU A 118 15.27 -29.01 -23.65
CA GLU A 118 16.73 -29.20 -23.69
C GLU A 118 17.43 -28.50 -22.52
N GLY A 119 16.96 -27.31 -22.14
CA GLY A 119 17.48 -26.56 -21.00
C GLY A 119 17.27 -27.27 -19.66
N ALA A 120 16.07 -27.82 -19.42
CA ALA A 120 15.79 -28.61 -18.22
C ALA A 120 16.61 -29.91 -18.18
N SER A 121 16.78 -30.57 -19.33
CA SER A 121 17.62 -31.76 -19.47
C SER A 121 19.09 -31.47 -19.15
N LEU A 122 19.63 -30.37 -19.70
CA LEU A 122 20.99 -29.91 -19.43
C LEU A 122 21.16 -29.60 -17.94
N LEU A 123 20.20 -28.91 -17.31
CA LEU A 123 20.27 -28.59 -15.89
C LEU A 123 20.37 -29.85 -15.01
N ILE A 124 19.56 -30.88 -15.32
CA ILE A 124 19.63 -32.17 -14.61
C ILE A 124 21.00 -32.82 -14.81
N GLU A 125 21.50 -32.89 -16.05
CA GLU A 125 22.82 -33.44 -16.37
C GLU A 125 23.92 -32.75 -15.55
N LYS A 126 23.90 -31.41 -15.46
CA LYS A 126 24.91 -30.65 -14.72
C LYS A 126 24.76 -30.80 -13.20
N LEU A 127 23.56 -31.02 -12.68
CA LEU A 127 23.37 -31.34 -11.26
C LEU A 127 23.92 -32.73 -10.91
N GLU A 128 23.77 -33.70 -11.82
CA GLU A 128 24.26 -35.07 -11.64
C GLU A 128 25.79 -35.16 -11.81
N ALA A 129 26.38 -34.34 -12.67
CA ALA A 129 27.80 -34.41 -13.02
C ALA A 129 28.78 -33.98 -11.91
N SER A 130 28.32 -33.39 -10.81
CA SER A 130 29.22 -32.94 -9.73
C SER A 130 28.51 -32.86 -8.37
N ASP A 131 29.27 -32.98 -7.29
CA ASP A 131 28.81 -32.73 -5.92
C ASP A 131 28.97 -31.27 -5.49
N ARG A 132 29.66 -30.46 -6.31
CA ARG A 132 29.81 -29.04 -6.04
C ARG A 132 28.49 -28.28 -6.24
N PRO A 133 28.28 -27.19 -5.47
CA PRO A 133 27.18 -26.26 -5.65
C PRO A 133 26.93 -25.86 -7.10
N LEU A 134 25.65 -25.79 -7.50
CA LEU A 134 25.24 -25.18 -8.77
C LEU A 134 24.34 -23.98 -8.51
N TRP A 135 24.81 -22.80 -8.90
CA TRP A 135 24.05 -21.56 -8.88
C TRP A 135 23.19 -21.44 -10.13
N VAL A 136 21.89 -21.35 -9.94
CA VAL A 136 20.90 -21.11 -11.00
C VAL A 136 20.46 -19.66 -10.89
N LEU A 137 20.83 -18.85 -11.88
CA LEU A 137 20.53 -17.43 -11.94
C LEU A 137 19.33 -17.25 -12.88
N CYS A 138 18.19 -16.86 -12.32
CA CYS A 138 16.93 -16.70 -13.06
C CYS A 138 16.66 -15.22 -13.28
N TRP A 139 16.91 -14.78 -14.51
CA TRP A 139 16.72 -13.40 -14.98
C TRP A 139 15.23 -13.22 -15.36
N GLY A 140 14.68 -14.16 -16.12
CA GLY A 140 13.27 -14.22 -16.48
C GLY A 140 12.41 -15.16 -15.62
N GLY A 141 11.58 -15.97 -16.31
CA GLY A 141 10.79 -17.02 -15.67
C GLY A 141 11.66 -18.18 -15.19
N ILE A 142 11.07 -18.99 -14.31
CA ILE A 142 11.75 -20.07 -13.58
C ILE A 142 11.22 -21.45 -14.03
N ASN A 143 10.35 -21.48 -15.05
CA ASN A 143 9.75 -22.69 -15.60
C ASN A 143 10.75 -23.79 -15.99
N THR A 144 11.95 -23.44 -16.44
CA THR A 144 13.01 -24.39 -16.81
C THR A 144 13.53 -25.14 -15.58
N LEU A 145 13.81 -24.41 -14.48
CA LEU A 145 14.18 -25.02 -13.20
C LEU A 145 13.01 -25.83 -12.63
N ALA A 146 11.79 -25.29 -12.72
CA ALA A 146 10.60 -25.98 -12.24
C ALA A 146 10.38 -27.30 -12.97
N GLN A 147 10.55 -27.33 -14.30
CA GLN A 147 10.43 -28.52 -15.12
C GLN A 147 11.51 -29.56 -14.77
N ALA A 148 12.75 -29.13 -14.56
CA ALA A 148 13.83 -30.01 -14.11
C ALA A 148 13.53 -30.65 -12.74
N LEU A 149 13.10 -29.85 -11.76
CA LEU A 149 12.71 -30.33 -10.43
C LEU A 149 11.51 -31.27 -10.47
N HIS A 150 10.51 -30.95 -11.28
CA HIS A 150 9.33 -31.79 -11.47
C HIS A 150 9.69 -33.14 -12.09
N HIS A 151 10.56 -33.14 -13.11
CA HIS A 151 11.05 -34.36 -13.74
C HIS A 151 11.83 -35.23 -12.75
N VAL A 152 12.83 -34.66 -12.06
CA VAL A 152 13.64 -35.37 -11.06
C VAL A 152 12.76 -35.99 -9.97
N ARG A 153 11.76 -35.25 -9.46
CA ARG A 153 10.82 -35.75 -8.46
C ARG A 153 10.01 -36.96 -8.95
N ARG A 154 9.73 -37.07 -10.25
CA ARG A 154 8.94 -38.16 -10.84
C ARG A 154 9.79 -39.36 -11.26
N THR A 155 11.05 -39.16 -11.60
CA THR A 155 11.91 -40.18 -12.20
C THR A 155 13.01 -40.70 -11.28
N ARG A 156 13.29 -40.03 -10.15
CA ARG A 156 14.29 -40.43 -9.16
C ARG A 156 13.64 -40.86 -7.84
N SER A 157 14.40 -41.57 -7.00
CA SER A 157 13.99 -41.84 -5.62
C SER A 157 13.91 -40.54 -4.82
N GLU A 158 13.17 -40.53 -3.72
CA GLU A 158 13.06 -39.34 -2.85
C GLU A 158 14.42 -38.91 -2.29
N GLU A 159 15.28 -39.89 -1.96
CA GLU A 159 16.64 -39.65 -1.48
C GLU A 159 17.51 -39.03 -2.57
N ASP A 160 17.57 -39.61 -3.77
CA ASP A 160 18.36 -39.08 -4.88
C ASP A 160 17.88 -37.68 -5.29
N ALA A 161 16.55 -37.47 -5.35
CA ALA A 161 15.97 -36.17 -5.62
C ALA A 161 16.34 -35.15 -4.54
N GLY A 162 16.35 -35.54 -3.26
CA GLY A 162 16.80 -34.71 -2.15
C GLY A 162 18.28 -34.35 -2.24
N GLN A 163 19.14 -35.33 -2.57
CA GLN A 163 20.56 -35.10 -2.78
C GLN A 163 20.81 -34.11 -3.92
N LEU A 164 20.14 -34.27 -5.06
CA LEU A 164 20.27 -33.33 -6.18
C LEU A 164 19.78 -31.92 -5.80
N ARG A 165 18.64 -31.79 -5.12
CA ARG A 165 18.13 -30.49 -4.66
C ARG A 165 19.06 -29.81 -3.67
N SER A 166 19.74 -30.56 -2.79
CA SER A 166 20.68 -30.00 -1.82
C SER A 166 21.89 -29.29 -2.46
N LYS A 167 22.18 -29.57 -3.74
CA LYS A 167 23.26 -28.93 -4.52
C LYS A 167 22.83 -27.59 -5.12
N LEU A 168 21.54 -27.30 -5.21
CA LEU A 168 21.01 -26.08 -5.85
C LEU A 168 21.15 -24.85 -4.96
N ARG A 169 21.63 -23.76 -5.57
CA ARG A 169 21.50 -22.39 -5.06
C ARG A 169 20.77 -21.60 -6.13
N VAL A 170 19.66 -20.96 -5.80
CA VAL A 170 18.85 -20.22 -6.75
C VAL A 170 18.92 -18.75 -6.38
N TYR A 171 19.17 -17.88 -7.36
CA TYR A 171 18.97 -16.44 -7.23
C TYR A 171 18.04 -16.01 -8.37
N THR A 172 16.89 -15.45 -8.01
CA THR A 172 15.91 -14.94 -8.98
C THR A 172 15.64 -13.45 -8.83
N ILE A 173 15.41 -12.81 -9.97
CA ILE A 173 14.84 -11.47 -10.08
C ILE A 173 13.32 -11.56 -9.93
N SER A 174 12.85 -11.50 -8.69
CA SER A 174 11.44 -11.37 -8.30
C SER A 174 10.43 -12.39 -8.86
N ASP A 175 10.87 -13.60 -9.21
CA ASP A 175 10.03 -14.67 -9.81
C ASP A 175 9.14 -14.21 -10.97
N GLN A 176 9.66 -14.19 -12.19
CA GLN A 176 8.88 -13.66 -13.30
C GLN A 176 7.82 -14.62 -13.90
N ASP A 177 7.43 -15.68 -13.18
CA ASP A 177 6.32 -16.55 -13.55
C ASP A 177 5.63 -17.20 -12.32
N ASP A 178 4.63 -18.05 -12.57
CA ASP A 178 3.88 -18.73 -11.50
C ASP A 178 4.55 -20.00 -10.93
N THR A 179 5.78 -20.30 -11.34
CA THR A 179 6.56 -21.46 -10.86
C THR A 179 7.50 -21.12 -9.71
N GLY A 180 7.93 -19.86 -9.55
CA GLY A 180 8.79 -19.47 -8.43
C GLY A 180 8.16 -19.71 -7.05
N LEU A 181 6.92 -19.27 -6.86
CA LEU A 181 6.13 -19.58 -5.67
C LEU A 181 5.93 -21.10 -5.51
N TRP A 182 5.67 -21.81 -6.61
CA TRP A 182 5.51 -23.26 -6.57
C TRP A 182 6.78 -23.97 -6.09
N ILE A 183 7.96 -23.56 -6.56
CA ILE A 183 9.25 -24.11 -6.10
C ILE A 183 9.43 -23.84 -4.62
N ARG A 184 9.26 -22.59 -4.16
CA ARG A 184 9.44 -22.25 -2.74
C ARG A 184 8.48 -23.01 -1.83
N VAL A 185 7.23 -23.19 -2.22
CA VAL A 185 6.28 -23.96 -1.39
C VAL A 185 6.58 -25.46 -1.43
N THR A 186 7.01 -25.99 -2.58
CA THR A 186 7.17 -27.43 -2.78
C THR A 186 8.52 -27.95 -2.29
N PHE A 187 9.56 -27.13 -2.34
CA PHE A 187 10.95 -27.49 -2.05
C PHE A 187 11.61 -26.46 -1.11
N PRO A 188 11.13 -26.34 0.14
CA PRO A 188 11.65 -25.36 1.10
C PRO A 188 13.11 -25.62 1.50
N ASP A 189 13.65 -26.79 1.18
CA ASP A 189 15.02 -27.21 1.42
C ASP A 189 16.04 -26.62 0.43
N ILE A 190 15.60 -26.00 -0.66
CA ILE A 190 16.46 -25.35 -1.66
C ILE A 190 16.96 -24.02 -1.11
N PHE A 191 18.27 -23.76 -1.25
CA PHE A 191 18.84 -22.44 -1.01
C PHE A 191 18.31 -21.47 -2.08
N TYR A 192 17.53 -20.47 -1.68
CA TYR A 192 16.77 -19.64 -2.62
C TYR A 192 16.80 -18.16 -2.24
N ILE A 193 17.40 -17.30 -3.06
CA ILE A 193 17.42 -15.84 -2.90
C ILE A 193 16.35 -15.24 -3.83
N CYS A 194 15.43 -14.46 -3.26
CA CYS A 194 14.37 -13.78 -4.02
C CYS A 194 13.94 -12.48 -3.34
N SER A 195 13.83 -11.41 -4.13
CA SER A 195 13.15 -10.18 -3.69
C SER A 195 11.64 -10.39 -3.69
N MET A 196 11.07 -10.69 -2.51
CA MET A 196 9.63 -10.91 -2.34
C MET A 196 8.89 -9.59 -2.10
N HIS A 197 8.02 -9.24 -3.03
CA HIS A 197 7.13 -8.08 -2.94
C HIS A 197 5.82 -8.37 -3.70
N GLY A 198 4.84 -7.45 -3.60
CA GLY A 198 3.63 -7.55 -4.43
C GLY A 198 3.99 -7.58 -5.92
N TRP A 199 3.27 -8.36 -6.73
CA TRP A 199 3.62 -8.49 -8.15
C TRP A 199 3.61 -7.11 -8.85
N LYS A 200 4.70 -6.80 -9.57
CA LYS A 200 5.06 -5.48 -10.15
C LYS A 200 5.39 -4.34 -9.17
N GLU A 201 5.43 -4.57 -7.87
CA GLU A 201 5.97 -3.61 -6.87
C GLU A 201 7.52 -3.66 -6.84
N TYR A 202 8.17 -3.60 -8.00
CA TYR A 202 9.63 -3.80 -8.14
C TYR A 202 10.46 -2.77 -7.39
N GLY A 203 9.90 -1.60 -7.07
CA GLY A 203 10.55 -0.60 -6.23
C GLY A 203 10.87 -1.08 -4.80
N MET A 204 10.27 -2.20 -4.38
CA MET A 204 10.58 -2.84 -3.10
C MET A 204 11.69 -3.88 -3.21
N ALA A 205 12.21 -4.17 -4.41
CA ALA A 205 13.21 -5.22 -4.62
C ALA A 205 14.63 -4.73 -4.35
N THR A 206 15.55 -5.64 -4.03
CA THR A 206 16.98 -5.28 -3.87
C THR A 206 17.65 -5.00 -5.21
N TRP A 207 17.31 -5.77 -6.25
CA TRP A 207 18.01 -5.74 -7.54
C TRP A 207 17.86 -4.41 -8.28
N VAL A 208 16.76 -3.68 -8.09
CA VAL A 208 16.59 -2.32 -8.65
C VAL A 208 17.61 -1.32 -8.10
N GLY A 209 18.39 -1.64 -7.06
CA GLY A 209 19.53 -0.83 -6.65
C GLY A 209 20.65 -0.74 -7.71
N ILE A 210 20.65 -1.56 -8.75
CA ILE A 210 21.62 -1.46 -9.85
C ILE A 210 21.51 -0.10 -10.58
N SER A 211 20.29 0.32 -10.91
CA SER A 211 20.01 1.56 -11.68
C SER A 211 18.55 2.05 -11.63
N GLY A 212 17.69 1.44 -10.81
CA GLY A 212 16.25 1.74 -10.76
C GLY A 212 15.91 3.15 -10.28
N ASP A 213 16.83 3.80 -9.56
CA ASP A 213 16.78 5.23 -9.22
C ASP A 213 16.73 6.16 -10.45
N MET A 214 17.18 5.69 -11.62
CA MET A 214 17.03 6.42 -12.89
C MET A 214 15.58 6.48 -13.37
N LEU A 215 14.79 5.45 -13.09
CA LEU A 215 13.40 5.32 -13.54
C LEU A 215 12.41 5.74 -12.43
N MET A 216 12.72 5.40 -11.18
CA MET A 216 11.88 5.55 -10.01
C MET A 216 12.50 6.64 -9.10
N THR A 217 12.41 7.89 -9.55
CA THR A 217 13.14 9.07 -8.98
C THR A 217 12.88 9.41 -7.51
N HIS A 218 12.01 8.67 -6.84
CA HIS A 218 11.72 8.76 -5.40
C HIS A 218 12.54 7.78 -4.56
N MET A 219 13.07 6.71 -5.16
CA MET A 219 13.88 5.71 -4.49
C MET A 219 15.27 6.25 -4.21
N ASP A 220 15.65 6.28 -2.93
CA ASP A 220 16.96 6.73 -2.44
C ASP A 220 17.47 8.01 -3.12
N ASN A 221 16.58 8.97 -3.38
CA ASN A 221 16.90 10.14 -4.18
C ASN A 221 18.06 10.97 -3.57
N GLY A 222 19.11 11.18 -4.36
CA GLY A 222 20.35 11.83 -3.94
C GLY A 222 21.32 10.92 -3.18
N GLY A 223 20.97 9.66 -2.98
CA GLY A 223 21.81 8.63 -2.39
C GLY A 223 22.89 8.12 -3.34
N PRO A 224 22.53 7.37 -4.39
CA PRO A 224 23.47 6.77 -5.32
C PRO A 224 23.99 7.76 -6.37
N ASP A 225 25.14 7.45 -6.97
CA ASP A 225 25.65 8.21 -8.12
C ASP A 225 25.00 7.74 -9.42
N VAL A 226 24.09 8.57 -9.95
CA VAL A 226 23.35 8.29 -11.18
C VAL A 226 24.18 8.47 -12.45
N THR A 227 25.33 9.17 -12.37
CA THR A 227 26.11 9.54 -13.56
C THR A 227 26.73 8.32 -14.25
N LYS A 228 27.13 7.30 -13.49
CA LYS A 228 27.76 6.07 -13.99
C LYS A 228 26.79 5.01 -14.50
N VAL A 229 25.50 5.32 -14.52
CA VAL A 229 24.45 4.47 -15.11
C VAL A 229 23.64 5.24 -16.16
N SER A 230 24.11 6.43 -16.53
CA SER A 230 23.54 7.26 -17.59
C SER A 230 23.82 6.67 -18.97
N LYS A 231 22.97 7.00 -19.94
CA LYS A 231 23.13 6.59 -21.34
C LYS A 231 24.44 7.12 -21.93
N GLU A 232 24.85 8.32 -21.54
CA GLU A 232 26.11 8.94 -21.94
C GLU A 232 27.31 8.15 -21.41
N TRP A 233 27.28 7.79 -20.11
CA TRP A 233 28.36 7.01 -19.53
C TRP A 233 28.47 5.61 -20.15
N LEU A 234 27.33 4.93 -20.35
CA LEU A 234 27.29 3.62 -21.02
C LEU A 234 27.81 3.70 -22.44
N LYS A 235 27.44 4.75 -23.18
CA LYS A 235 27.93 4.97 -24.53
C LYS A 235 29.45 5.11 -24.57
N ASP A 236 30.00 5.94 -23.70
CA ASP A 236 31.42 6.31 -23.73
C ASP A 236 32.32 5.21 -23.15
N ASN A 237 31.84 4.45 -22.16
CA ASN A 237 32.67 3.47 -21.45
C ASN A 237 32.39 2.02 -21.84
N ILE A 238 31.21 1.73 -22.39
CA ILE A 238 30.77 0.36 -22.69
C ILE A 238 30.46 0.23 -24.20
N GLN A 239 29.43 0.89 -24.71
CA GLN A 239 28.90 0.62 -26.06
C GLN A 239 29.87 0.98 -27.19
N SER A 240 30.70 2.02 -26.98
CA SER A 240 31.71 2.43 -27.97
C SER A 240 33.01 1.62 -27.90
N VAL A 241 33.13 0.71 -26.92
CA VAL A 241 34.38 -0.02 -26.63
C VAL A 241 34.39 -1.38 -27.33
N GLY A 242 35.08 -1.43 -28.46
CA GLY A 242 35.40 -2.69 -29.16
C GLY A 242 34.19 -3.40 -29.78
N PRO A 243 34.38 -4.63 -30.27
CA PRO A 243 33.31 -5.43 -30.88
C PRO A 243 32.21 -5.84 -29.89
N LEU A 244 32.58 -6.18 -28.65
CA LEU A 244 31.64 -6.62 -27.62
C LEU A 244 30.74 -5.47 -27.15
N GLY A 245 31.26 -4.24 -27.06
CA GLY A 245 30.46 -3.06 -26.74
C GLY A 245 29.33 -2.79 -27.74
N LYS A 246 29.54 -3.12 -29.03
CA LYS A 246 28.53 -2.90 -30.09
C LYS A 246 27.30 -3.79 -29.97
N VAL A 247 27.39 -4.90 -29.23
CA VAL A 247 26.24 -5.78 -28.96
C VAL A 247 25.60 -5.52 -27.60
N TYR A 248 26.15 -4.60 -26.81
CA TYR A 248 25.51 -4.08 -25.61
C TYR A 248 24.43 -3.07 -26.04
N PRO A 249 23.13 -3.38 -25.86
CA PRO A 249 22.07 -2.50 -26.35
C PRO A 249 21.93 -1.23 -25.50
N THR A 250 21.01 -0.35 -25.90
CA THR A 250 20.69 0.84 -25.12
C THR A 250 19.55 0.55 -24.14
N PRO A 251 19.67 0.95 -22.86
CA PRO A 251 18.62 0.70 -21.89
C PRO A 251 17.27 1.32 -22.28
N SER A 252 16.21 0.50 -22.18
CA SER A 252 14.82 0.92 -22.39
C SER A 252 14.12 1.34 -21.09
N PHE A 253 14.42 0.68 -19.98
CA PHE A 253 13.87 0.97 -18.64
C PHE A 253 14.99 1.24 -17.65
N ILE A 254 15.34 0.25 -16.82
CA ILE A 254 16.54 0.28 -16.00
C ILE A 254 17.67 -0.44 -16.76
N MET A 255 18.91 -0.11 -16.43
CA MET A 255 20.09 -0.81 -16.96
C MET A 255 20.38 -2.05 -16.13
N GLU A 256 20.56 -3.18 -16.82
CA GLU A 256 21.02 -4.47 -16.25
C GLU A 256 20.27 -4.94 -14.99
N GLY A 257 18.93 -5.04 -15.04
CA GLY A 257 18.11 -5.47 -13.90
C GLY A 257 18.52 -6.83 -13.30
N ASP A 258 19.06 -7.73 -14.14
CA ASP A 258 19.43 -9.09 -13.73
C ASP A 258 20.86 -9.28 -13.26
N THR A 259 21.71 -8.29 -13.54
CA THR A 259 23.13 -8.33 -13.20
C THR A 259 23.44 -8.54 -11.70
N PRO A 260 22.62 -8.05 -10.74
CA PRO A 260 22.77 -8.38 -9.33
C PRO A 260 22.91 -9.89 -9.05
N THR A 261 22.28 -10.76 -9.83
CA THR A 261 22.35 -12.22 -9.63
C THR A 261 23.77 -12.78 -9.71
N PHE A 262 24.61 -12.27 -10.62
CA PHE A 262 26.01 -12.71 -10.76
C PHE A 262 26.99 -11.75 -10.10
N LEU A 263 26.68 -10.45 -9.94
CA LEU A 263 27.46 -9.57 -9.06
C LEU A 263 27.50 -10.08 -7.62
N TYR A 264 26.47 -10.84 -7.22
CA TYR A 264 26.44 -11.54 -5.95
C TYR A 264 27.57 -12.56 -5.78
N LEU A 265 28.04 -13.15 -6.88
CA LEU A 265 29.04 -14.23 -6.93
C LEU A 265 30.47 -13.77 -7.25
N ILE A 266 30.67 -12.49 -7.58
CA ILE A 266 31.99 -11.95 -7.91
C ILE A 266 32.92 -12.04 -6.71
N GLN A 267 34.12 -12.57 -6.94
CA GLN A 267 35.09 -12.84 -5.90
C GLN A 267 36.06 -11.66 -5.74
N ASN A 268 35.51 -10.51 -5.37
CA ASN A 268 36.26 -9.27 -5.08
C ASN A 268 36.68 -9.13 -3.61
N GLY A 269 36.35 -10.12 -2.77
CA GLY A 269 36.66 -10.20 -1.34
C GLY A 269 35.71 -9.47 -0.39
N LEU A 270 34.60 -8.93 -0.90
CA LEU A 270 33.54 -8.33 -0.10
C LEU A 270 32.53 -9.37 0.39
N GLY A 271 32.02 -10.21 -0.52
CA GLY A 271 30.94 -11.15 -0.28
C GLY A 271 31.38 -12.58 0.07
N SER A 272 30.41 -13.41 0.45
CA SER A 272 30.58 -14.87 0.55
C SER A 272 29.29 -15.51 0.05
N PRO A 273 29.30 -16.22 -1.11
CA PRO A 273 28.07 -16.71 -1.75
C PRO A 273 27.19 -17.60 -0.86
N GLU A 274 27.80 -18.43 0.00
CA GLU A 274 27.08 -19.30 0.93
C GLU A 274 26.58 -18.56 2.20
N ASN A 275 26.89 -17.27 2.35
CA ASN A 275 26.45 -16.43 3.46
C ASN A 275 25.71 -15.17 2.94
N PRO A 276 24.44 -15.28 2.49
CA PRO A 276 23.70 -14.15 1.91
C PRO A 276 23.60 -12.91 2.80
N HIS A 277 23.68 -13.14 4.10
CA HIS A 277 23.57 -12.09 5.10
C HIS A 277 24.83 -11.24 5.26
N TRP A 278 25.94 -11.57 4.59
CA TRP A 278 27.17 -10.79 4.64
C TRP A 278 27.15 -9.58 3.72
N GLY A 279 26.36 -9.65 2.65
CA GLY A 279 26.28 -8.63 1.61
C GLY A 279 27.45 -8.70 0.63
N SER A 280 27.14 -8.47 -0.64
CA SER A 280 28.08 -8.41 -1.76
C SER A 280 27.65 -7.29 -2.72
N TRP A 281 28.26 -7.20 -3.91
CA TRP A 281 27.81 -6.27 -4.95
C TRP A 281 26.39 -6.58 -5.45
N GLY A 282 25.94 -7.82 -5.34
CA GLY A 282 24.59 -8.25 -5.72
C GLY A 282 23.55 -8.17 -4.61
N GLY A 283 23.84 -7.44 -3.52
CA GLY A 283 22.91 -7.20 -2.42
C GLY A 283 23.17 -8.04 -1.17
N ARG A 284 22.31 -7.89 -0.17
CA ARG A 284 22.35 -8.62 1.11
C ARG A 284 20.99 -9.19 1.44
N TYR A 285 20.97 -10.44 1.92
CA TYR A 285 19.73 -11.19 2.14
C TYR A 285 19.76 -11.94 3.47
N ILE A 286 18.61 -12.04 4.13
CA ILE A 286 18.45 -12.75 5.41
C ILE A 286 17.35 -13.79 5.28
N LEU A 287 17.30 -14.80 6.15
CA LEU A 287 16.26 -15.83 6.10
C LEU A 287 14.86 -15.19 6.20
N GLY A 288 13.95 -15.62 5.34
CA GLY A 288 12.56 -15.14 5.30
C GLY A 288 11.69 -15.66 6.43
N ASP A 289 12.17 -16.64 7.20
CA ASP A 289 11.46 -17.19 8.35
C ASP A 289 12.39 -17.36 9.56
N ILE A 290 11.83 -17.13 10.76
CA ILE A 290 12.57 -17.14 12.03
C ILE A 290 13.09 -18.53 12.38
N GLY A 291 12.39 -19.59 11.95
CA GLY A 291 12.74 -20.97 12.28
C GLY A 291 13.81 -21.58 11.36
N GLY A 292 14.17 -20.90 10.27
CA GLY A 292 14.95 -21.48 9.18
C GLY A 292 14.29 -22.73 8.59
N ALA A 293 12.96 -22.82 8.67
CA ALA A 293 12.17 -23.94 8.16
C ALA A 293 12.26 -24.01 6.63
N ALA A 294 12.42 -22.85 5.97
CA ALA A 294 12.81 -22.78 4.58
C ALA A 294 14.21 -22.14 4.45
N LYS A 295 15.02 -22.63 3.51
CA LYS A 295 16.31 -22.04 3.16
C LYS A 295 16.15 -20.88 2.16
N HIS A 296 15.13 -20.06 2.36
CA HIS A 296 14.80 -18.95 1.49
C HIS A 296 15.23 -17.63 2.12
N TYR A 297 15.95 -16.84 1.34
CA TYR A 297 16.54 -15.57 1.75
C TYR A 297 15.83 -14.43 1.02
N MET A 298 15.47 -13.41 1.80
CA MET A 298 14.73 -12.23 1.38
C MET A 298 15.57 -10.98 1.58
N ASP A 299 15.16 -9.90 0.94
CA ASP A 299 15.82 -8.60 0.97
C ASP A 299 16.16 -8.14 2.40
N ALA A 300 17.43 -7.81 2.64
CA ALA A 300 17.88 -7.15 3.85
C ALA A 300 18.11 -5.65 3.59
N ARG A 301 18.20 -4.83 4.64
CA ARG A 301 18.39 -3.38 4.51
C ARG A 301 19.69 -2.91 5.14
N ASP A 302 20.40 -2.02 4.45
CA ASP A 302 21.63 -1.42 4.95
C ASP A 302 21.44 0.06 5.27
N THR A 303 22.22 0.54 6.24
CA THR A 303 22.29 1.95 6.58
C THR A 303 23.51 2.57 5.89
N VAL A 304 23.26 3.39 4.88
CA VAL A 304 24.31 3.97 4.03
C VAL A 304 24.16 5.48 3.95
N VAL A 305 25.27 6.21 4.08
CA VAL A 305 25.31 7.65 3.81
C VAL A 305 25.49 7.87 2.31
N GLY A 306 24.52 8.51 1.69
CA GLY A 306 24.51 8.79 0.25
C GLY A 306 25.35 10.00 -0.16
N LYS A 307 25.45 10.24 -1.47
CA LYS A 307 26.22 11.33 -2.08
C LYS A 307 25.74 12.72 -1.62
N ASN A 308 24.46 12.87 -1.32
CA ASN A 308 23.88 14.11 -0.77
C ASN A 308 24.14 14.30 0.75
N GLY A 309 24.87 13.38 1.40
CA GLY A 309 25.15 13.40 2.84
C GLY A 309 23.99 12.92 3.74
N SER A 310 22.86 12.51 3.15
CA SER A 310 21.73 11.93 3.91
C SER A 310 21.94 10.45 4.17
N THR A 311 21.37 9.94 5.26
CA THR A 311 21.39 8.52 5.59
C THR A 311 20.18 7.81 5.00
N PHE A 312 20.41 6.71 4.29
CA PHE A 312 19.40 5.84 3.69
C PHE A 312 19.40 4.50 4.42
N VAL A 313 18.21 3.95 4.68
CA VAL A 313 18.03 2.64 5.33
C VAL A 313 17.10 1.78 4.48
N THR A 314 17.64 1.22 3.41
CA THR A 314 16.86 0.55 2.35
C THR A 314 17.55 -0.72 1.89
N ASN A 315 16.83 -1.56 1.15
CA ASN A 315 17.38 -2.78 0.58
C ASN A 315 18.14 -2.52 -0.73
N GLN A 316 17.74 -1.51 -1.49
CA GLN A 316 18.47 -1.06 -2.68
C GLN A 316 19.87 -0.54 -2.31
N ALA A 317 20.02 0.07 -1.13
CA ALA A 317 21.30 0.51 -0.60
C ALA A 317 22.31 -0.62 -0.42
N THR A 318 21.86 -1.87 -0.31
CA THR A 318 22.76 -3.04 -0.26
C THR A 318 23.49 -3.28 -1.60
N VAL A 319 22.99 -2.71 -2.70
CA VAL A 319 23.58 -2.76 -4.05
C VAL A 319 24.23 -1.43 -4.43
N TRP A 320 23.48 -0.33 -4.43
CA TRP A 320 23.99 0.94 -5.02
C TRP A 320 25.16 1.56 -4.24
N ARG A 321 25.35 1.19 -2.96
CA ARG A 321 26.52 1.61 -2.18
C ARG A 321 27.86 1.19 -2.80
N TRP A 322 27.83 0.18 -3.66
CA TRP A 322 29.00 -0.36 -4.36
C TRP A 322 29.10 0.09 -5.82
N ARG A 323 28.19 0.96 -6.28
CA ARG A 323 28.04 1.30 -7.70
C ARG A 323 29.29 1.86 -8.34
N ASP A 324 29.98 2.72 -7.63
CA ASP A 324 31.21 3.31 -8.15
C ASP A 324 32.25 2.23 -8.49
N ALA A 325 32.42 1.26 -7.59
CA ALA A 325 33.38 0.17 -7.72
C ALA A 325 33.01 -0.79 -8.86
N TYR A 326 31.77 -1.29 -8.88
CA TYR A 326 31.38 -2.26 -9.92
C TYR A 326 31.28 -1.64 -11.31
N GLN A 327 30.97 -0.34 -11.43
CA GLN A 327 30.95 0.34 -12.73
C GLN A 327 32.35 0.62 -13.26
N ASN A 328 33.31 0.98 -12.39
CA ASN A 328 34.69 1.12 -12.83
C ASN A 328 35.29 -0.23 -13.24
N ASP A 329 35.01 -1.30 -12.50
CA ASP A 329 35.45 -2.65 -12.85
C ASP A 329 34.88 -3.10 -14.21
N PHE A 330 33.59 -2.82 -14.47
CA PHE A 330 32.98 -3.08 -15.77
C PHE A 330 33.67 -2.31 -16.90
N ALA A 331 33.88 -1.00 -16.73
CA ALA A 331 34.56 -0.17 -17.71
C ALA A 331 36.01 -0.60 -17.94
N ALA A 332 36.75 -1.01 -16.89
CA ALA A 332 38.11 -1.52 -17.01
C ALA A 332 38.16 -2.85 -17.77
N ARG A 333 37.24 -3.78 -17.49
CA ARG A 333 37.11 -5.04 -18.25
C ARG A 333 36.71 -4.83 -19.70
N MET A 334 35.94 -3.78 -20.01
CA MET A 334 35.71 -3.37 -21.39
C MET A 334 37.01 -2.93 -22.07
N GLN A 335 37.93 -2.23 -21.37
CA GLN A 335 39.25 -1.91 -21.93
C GLN A 335 40.11 -3.15 -22.20
N TRP A 336 39.99 -4.21 -21.39
CA TRP A 336 40.69 -5.49 -21.63
C TRP A 336 40.29 -6.14 -22.96
N THR A 337 39.15 -5.76 -23.54
CA THR A 337 38.71 -6.27 -24.85
C THR A 337 39.48 -5.67 -26.03
N LEU A 338 40.17 -4.54 -25.84
CA LEU A 338 40.78 -3.78 -26.95
C LEU A 338 42.17 -4.24 -27.34
N SER A 339 42.93 -4.82 -26.41
CA SER A 339 44.36 -5.12 -26.61
C SER A 339 44.78 -6.37 -25.85
N LYS A 340 45.86 -7.03 -26.31
CA LYS A 340 46.56 -8.07 -25.55
C LYS A 340 47.65 -7.51 -24.65
N ASP A 341 48.00 -6.22 -24.84
CA ASP A 341 49.04 -5.57 -24.08
C ASP A 341 48.51 -5.14 -22.71
N ARG A 342 48.89 -5.91 -21.69
CA ARG A 342 48.46 -5.70 -20.30
C ARG A 342 48.68 -4.27 -19.81
N LYS A 343 49.73 -3.58 -20.27
CA LYS A 343 50.05 -2.22 -19.82
C LYS A 343 49.05 -1.16 -20.27
N GLN A 344 48.14 -1.49 -21.19
CA GLN A 344 47.17 -0.55 -21.74
C GLN A 344 45.86 -0.50 -20.95
N ALA A 345 45.71 -1.35 -19.93
CA ALA A 345 44.53 -1.36 -19.08
C ALA A 345 44.90 -1.64 -17.62
N ASN A 346 44.01 -1.22 -16.72
CA ASN A 346 44.17 -1.38 -15.28
C ASN A 346 43.66 -2.75 -14.79
N HIS A 347 44.20 -3.27 -13.68
CA HIS A 347 43.80 -4.53 -13.04
C HIS A 347 43.65 -4.36 -11.52
N ALA A 348 42.77 -5.17 -10.92
CA ALA A 348 42.44 -5.02 -9.50
C ALA A 348 43.66 -5.22 -8.57
N PRO A 349 43.77 -4.43 -7.48
CA PRO A 349 44.74 -4.67 -6.41
C PRO A 349 44.62 -6.06 -5.80
N VAL A 350 45.75 -6.61 -5.35
CA VAL A 350 45.80 -7.90 -4.65
C VAL A 350 46.02 -7.65 -3.16
N ILE A 351 44.97 -7.91 -2.37
CA ILE A 351 44.95 -7.60 -0.93
C ILE A 351 45.48 -8.77 -0.10
N SER A 352 46.34 -8.45 0.86
CA SER A 352 46.79 -9.35 1.93
C SER A 352 46.71 -8.63 3.27
N VAL A 353 46.06 -9.27 4.25
CA VAL A 353 45.94 -8.78 5.63
C VAL A 353 46.55 -9.81 6.57
N ASN A 354 47.41 -9.39 7.51
CA ASN A 354 48.09 -10.24 8.51
C ASN A 354 48.79 -11.46 7.88
N GLY A 355 49.41 -11.29 6.70
CA GLY A 355 50.07 -12.39 5.98
C GLY A 355 49.12 -13.45 5.42
N SER A 356 47.80 -13.19 5.39
CA SER A 356 46.85 -14.07 4.73
C SER A 356 47.18 -14.24 3.24
N ALA A 357 46.80 -15.39 2.68
CA ALA A 357 46.97 -15.67 1.27
C ALA A 357 46.43 -14.50 0.44
N PRO A 358 47.22 -13.96 -0.51
CA PRO A 358 46.78 -12.88 -1.38
C PRO A 358 45.53 -13.31 -2.14
N GLY A 359 44.48 -12.46 -2.13
CA GLY A 359 43.24 -12.73 -2.85
C GLY A 359 41.96 -12.58 -2.02
N PRO A 360 40.81 -12.94 -2.60
CA PRO A 360 39.49 -12.49 -2.13
C PRO A 360 38.93 -13.28 -0.94
N GLN A 361 39.60 -14.34 -0.49
CA GLN A 361 39.07 -15.16 0.59
C GLN A 361 38.97 -14.37 1.91
N PRO A 362 37.86 -14.48 2.66
CA PRO A 362 37.73 -13.84 3.97
C PRO A 362 38.81 -14.32 4.95
N LEU A 363 39.26 -13.43 5.82
CA LEU A 363 40.16 -13.76 6.93
C LEU A 363 39.34 -13.97 8.20
N PHE A 364 39.47 -15.13 8.85
CA PHE A 364 38.82 -15.42 10.13
C PHE A 364 39.80 -15.26 11.28
N ILE A 365 39.39 -14.55 12.33
CA ILE A 365 40.18 -14.29 13.53
C ILE A 365 39.30 -14.54 14.76
N ASP A 366 39.81 -15.28 15.73
CA ASP A 366 39.25 -15.31 17.08
C ASP A 366 39.95 -14.25 17.92
N ALA A 367 39.19 -13.40 18.62
CA ALA A 367 39.75 -12.35 19.48
C ALA A 367 38.97 -12.24 20.79
N GLU A 368 39.68 -12.15 21.92
CA GLU A 368 39.04 -12.02 23.23
C GLU A 368 38.41 -10.63 23.38
N ALA A 369 37.22 -10.57 23.97
CA ALA A 369 36.55 -9.31 24.26
C ALA A 369 37.40 -8.40 25.16
N GLY A 370 37.63 -7.16 24.71
CA GLY A 370 38.51 -6.19 25.37
C GLY A 370 39.96 -6.17 24.85
N ASP A 371 40.38 -7.15 24.05
CA ASP A 371 41.74 -7.19 23.49
C ASP A 371 41.93 -6.17 22.37
N GLU A 372 43.19 -5.82 22.10
CA GLU A 372 43.58 -5.05 20.93
C GLU A 372 44.04 -5.97 19.80
N LEU A 373 43.48 -5.76 18.61
CA LEU A 373 43.83 -6.44 17.38
C LEU A 373 44.57 -5.49 16.44
N VAL A 374 45.67 -5.93 15.85
CA VAL A 374 46.37 -5.22 14.76
C VAL A 374 46.00 -5.90 13.44
N LEU A 375 45.49 -5.09 12.50
CA LEU A 375 45.18 -5.50 11.14
C LEU A 375 46.19 -4.81 10.21
N ASP A 376 47.14 -5.58 9.71
CA ASP A 376 48.25 -5.14 8.88
C ASP A 376 48.01 -5.49 7.41
N ALA A 377 47.92 -4.47 6.55
CA ALA A 377 47.70 -4.63 5.12
C ALA A 377 48.96 -4.36 4.26
N ALA A 378 50.15 -4.28 4.86
CA ALA A 378 51.40 -3.96 4.15
C ALA A 378 51.77 -4.94 3.02
N GLY A 379 51.25 -6.18 3.07
CA GLY A 379 51.42 -7.17 1.99
C GLY A 379 50.56 -6.95 0.75
N THR A 380 49.68 -5.95 0.76
CA THR A 380 48.83 -5.58 -0.37
C THR A 380 49.64 -4.89 -1.46
N TYR A 381 49.38 -5.24 -2.72
CA TYR A 381 50.08 -4.64 -3.85
C TYR A 381 49.18 -4.46 -5.07
N ASP A 382 49.61 -3.57 -5.95
CA ASP A 382 49.03 -3.39 -7.27
C ASP A 382 49.81 -4.18 -8.34
N PRO A 383 49.15 -4.94 -9.23
CA PRO A 383 49.82 -5.72 -10.27
C PRO A 383 50.40 -4.85 -11.41
N ASP A 384 49.92 -3.62 -11.57
CA ASP A 384 50.35 -2.66 -12.61
C ASP A 384 51.32 -1.61 -12.04
N GLY A 385 51.38 -1.48 -10.72
CA GLY A 385 52.29 -0.59 -9.99
C GLY A 385 51.66 0.75 -9.63
N ASP A 386 50.32 0.84 -9.66
CA ASP A 386 49.56 2.02 -9.30
C ASP A 386 49.61 2.34 -7.79
N GLU A 387 49.32 3.59 -7.43
CA GLU A 387 49.23 4.01 -6.03
C GLU A 387 47.96 3.44 -5.39
N LEU A 388 48.06 3.00 -4.13
CA LEU A 388 46.97 2.35 -3.40
C LEU A 388 46.41 3.23 -2.27
N TYR A 389 45.09 3.29 -2.19
CA TYR A 389 44.33 3.97 -1.15
C TYR A 389 43.62 2.95 -0.27
N PHE A 390 43.87 3.01 1.05
CA PHE A 390 43.35 2.04 2.02
C PHE A 390 42.24 2.67 2.87
N ARG A 391 41.13 1.95 3.01
CA ARG A 391 40.02 2.34 3.89
C ARG A 391 39.52 1.16 4.69
N TRP A 392 39.64 1.26 6.00
CA TRP A 392 39.06 0.30 6.95
C TRP A 392 37.73 0.79 7.48
N PHE A 393 36.73 -0.08 7.51
CA PHE A 393 35.44 0.20 8.14
C PHE A 393 34.79 -1.07 8.70
N GLN A 394 33.87 -0.89 9.64
CA GLN A 394 33.03 -1.96 10.16
C GLN A 394 31.76 -2.06 9.31
N TYR A 395 31.49 -3.24 8.76
CA TYR A 395 30.22 -3.55 8.10
C TYR A 395 29.28 -4.13 9.16
N LYS A 396 28.45 -3.29 9.76
CA LYS A 396 27.73 -3.60 11.01
C LYS A 396 26.55 -4.55 10.79
N GLU A 397 25.84 -4.41 9.68
CA GLU A 397 24.58 -5.10 9.42
C GLU A 397 24.69 -6.64 9.40
N PRO A 398 25.75 -7.23 8.81
CA PRO A 398 26.02 -8.68 8.90
C PRO A 398 26.12 -9.23 10.32
N THR A 399 26.59 -8.45 11.30
CA THR A 399 26.65 -8.87 12.72
C THR A 399 25.26 -9.12 13.31
N THR A 400 24.21 -8.52 12.73
CA THR A 400 22.81 -8.58 13.21
C THR A 400 21.88 -9.39 12.30
N ALA A 401 22.44 -10.14 11.35
CA ALA A 401 21.78 -10.82 10.24
C ALA A 401 20.56 -11.72 10.54
N GLN A 402 20.24 -12.02 11.79
CA GLN A 402 19.01 -12.75 12.16
C GLN A 402 17.81 -11.83 12.44
N SER A 403 17.97 -10.52 12.26
CA SER A 403 17.03 -9.44 12.60
C SER A 403 16.68 -9.38 14.10
N GLU A 404 16.54 -8.17 14.62
CA GLU A 404 15.68 -7.63 15.70
C GLU A 404 15.17 -8.49 16.90
N ILE A 405 15.15 -9.82 16.83
CA ILE A 405 14.72 -10.78 17.87
C ILE A 405 15.71 -10.82 19.06
N HIS A 406 16.90 -10.24 18.94
CA HIS A 406 17.88 -10.13 20.03
C HIS A 406 18.43 -8.73 20.29
N TRP A 407 18.08 -7.74 19.48
CA TRP A 407 18.65 -6.38 19.40
C TRP A 407 19.88 -6.06 20.26
N PRO A 408 21.05 -6.70 20.06
CA PRO A 408 22.25 -6.17 20.65
C PRO A 408 22.64 -4.93 19.82
N VAL A 409 22.84 -3.79 20.49
CA VAL A 409 23.55 -2.65 19.89
C VAL A 409 24.87 -3.20 19.34
N VAL A 410 25.06 -3.20 18.02
CA VAL A 410 26.36 -3.55 17.45
C VAL A 410 27.34 -2.50 17.93
N PRO A 411 28.34 -2.87 18.74
CA PRO A 411 29.27 -1.92 19.29
C PRO A 411 30.02 -1.21 18.16
N GLU A 412 30.18 0.10 18.32
CA GLU A 412 31.06 0.85 17.45
C GLU A 412 32.51 0.47 17.73
N VAL A 413 33.25 0.27 16.65
CA VAL A 413 34.67 -0.06 16.70
C VAL A 413 35.42 1.05 15.97
N THR A 414 36.47 1.57 16.60
CA THR A 414 37.34 2.59 16.02
C THR A 414 38.55 1.93 15.38
N PHE A 415 38.94 2.39 14.20
CA PHE A 415 40.15 1.96 13.50
C PHE A 415 41.21 3.05 13.66
N GLU A 416 42.15 2.84 14.57
CA GLU A 416 43.24 3.78 14.82
C GLU A 416 44.40 3.47 13.89
N PRO A 417 44.95 4.45 13.14
CA PRO A 417 46.14 4.22 12.33
C PRO A 417 47.28 3.69 13.19
N SER A 418 47.92 2.60 12.77
CA SER A 418 49.20 2.18 13.34
C SER A 418 50.33 2.99 12.68
N ASN A 419 51.58 2.83 13.13
CA ASN A 419 52.72 3.62 12.65
C ASN A 419 53.03 3.44 11.13
N GLU A 420 52.29 2.58 10.41
CA GLU A 420 52.41 2.30 8.97
C GLU A 420 51.09 2.62 8.24
N SER A 421 51.16 3.22 7.05
CA SER A 421 50.00 3.85 6.36
C SER A 421 48.87 2.91 5.91
N ALA A 422 49.06 1.59 5.99
CA ALA A 422 48.08 0.58 5.58
C ALA A 422 47.46 -0.19 6.77
N SER A 423 47.98 0.02 7.98
CA SER A 423 47.74 -0.87 9.12
C SER A 423 46.99 -0.14 10.22
N VAL A 424 46.05 -0.84 10.88
CA VAL A 424 45.15 -0.26 11.87
C VAL A 424 45.12 -1.09 13.15
N ARG A 425 45.01 -0.41 14.30
CA ARG A 425 44.71 -0.99 15.59
C ARG A 425 43.22 -0.88 15.86
N VAL A 426 42.65 -1.97 16.36
CA VAL A 426 41.23 -2.12 16.64
C VAL A 426 41.07 -2.68 18.05
N THR A 427 40.39 -1.95 18.93
CA THR A 427 40.03 -2.48 20.25
C THR A 427 38.72 -3.24 20.17
N ILE A 428 38.74 -4.52 20.54
CA ILE A 428 37.54 -5.35 20.61
C ILE A 428 36.68 -4.86 21.77
N PRO A 429 35.36 -4.66 21.56
CA PRO A 429 34.45 -4.23 22.63
C PRO A 429 34.51 -5.15 23.86
N PRO A 430 34.27 -4.61 25.06
CA PRO A 430 34.37 -5.39 26.30
C PRO A 430 33.24 -6.44 26.41
N PRO A 431 33.46 -7.52 27.19
CA PRO A 431 32.57 -8.68 27.26
C PRO A 431 31.10 -8.34 27.54
N GLU A 432 30.84 -7.35 28.40
CA GLU A 432 29.50 -6.92 28.80
C GLU A 432 28.65 -6.31 27.66
N ILE A 433 29.26 -5.97 26.52
CA ILE A 433 28.58 -5.42 25.34
C ILE A 433 28.46 -6.48 24.23
N CYS A 434 29.54 -7.21 23.94
CA CYS A 434 29.64 -8.06 22.76
C CYS A 434 29.55 -9.56 23.05
N ALA A 435 29.60 -9.99 24.32
CA ALA A 435 29.65 -11.41 24.71
C ALA A 435 28.66 -11.76 25.83
N VAL A 436 27.45 -11.18 25.78
CA VAL A 436 26.35 -11.43 26.73
C VAL A 436 25.04 -11.66 25.98
N ASN A 437 24.22 -12.61 26.45
CA ASN A 437 22.86 -12.78 25.98
C ASN A 437 21.99 -11.61 26.46
N VAL A 438 21.39 -10.87 25.53
CA VAL A 438 20.65 -9.63 25.84
C VAL A 438 19.44 -9.88 26.75
N LEU A 439 18.74 -11.01 26.61
CA LEU A 439 17.54 -11.32 27.38
C LEU A 439 17.86 -11.89 28.76
N THR A 440 18.79 -12.84 28.84
CA THR A 440 19.09 -13.54 30.09
C THR A 440 20.19 -12.86 30.91
N GLY A 441 20.94 -11.94 30.30
CA GLY A 441 22.13 -11.34 30.89
C GLY A 441 23.30 -12.32 31.06
N GLN A 442 23.19 -13.57 30.60
CA GLN A 442 24.24 -14.57 30.76
C GLN A 442 25.44 -14.29 29.87
N ALA A 443 26.64 -14.39 30.44
CA ALA A 443 27.88 -14.31 29.67
C ALA A 443 27.98 -15.50 28.71
N LEU A 444 28.28 -15.20 27.45
CA LEU A 444 28.47 -16.16 26.38
C LEU A 444 29.96 -16.45 26.24
N GLU A 445 30.30 -17.70 25.90
CA GLU A 445 31.68 -18.10 25.58
C GLU A 445 32.11 -17.58 24.20
N LYS A 446 31.16 -17.56 23.25
CA LYS A 446 31.30 -16.93 21.93
C LYS A 446 30.30 -15.78 21.83
N GLY A 447 30.84 -14.58 21.66
CA GLY A 447 30.07 -13.37 21.49
C GLY A 447 29.64 -13.13 20.04
N GLN A 448 29.32 -11.87 19.75
CA GLN A 448 29.00 -11.39 18.41
C GLN A 448 30.14 -11.66 17.42
N VAL A 449 29.76 -11.92 16.17
CA VAL A 449 30.69 -11.97 15.04
C VAL A 449 30.77 -10.58 14.42
N LEU A 450 31.92 -9.93 14.50
CA LEU A 450 32.16 -8.59 13.94
C LEU A 450 32.72 -8.72 12.53
N HIS A 451 32.21 -7.91 11.60
CA HIS A 451 32.71 -7.87 10.22
C HIS A 451 33.45 -6.56 9.97
N PHE A 452 34.74 -6.66 9.69
CA PHE A 452 35.56 -5.55 9.24
C PHE A 452 35.86 -5.72 7.76
N VAL A 453 35.91 -4.61 7.03
CA VAL A 453 36.20 -4.61 5.59
C VAL A 453 37.34 -3.64 5.35
N LEU A 454 38.38 -4.16 4.69
CA LEU A 454 39.39 -3.34 4.02
C LEU A 454 38.93 -3.13 2.58
N GLU A 455 38.74 -1.87 2.20
CA GLU A 455 38.56 -1.40 0.83
C GLU A 455 39.90 -0.85 0.33
N VAL A 456 40.40 -1.37 -0.79
CA VAL A 456 41.63 -0.89 -1.44
C VAL A 456 41.30 -0.46 -2.86
N ARG A 457 41.58 0.81 -3.15
CA ARG A 457 41.38 1.40 -4.48
C ARG A 457 42.72 1.78 -5.08
N ASP A 458 42.95 1.46 -6.34
CA ASP A 458 44.13 1.92 -7.09
C ASP A 458 43.97 3.36 -7.64
N SER A 459 45.04 3.87 -8.26
CA SER A 459 45.05 5.13 -9.00
C SER A 459 44.89 4.97 -10.52
N GLY A 460 44.60 3.77 -11.01
CA GLY A 460 44.46 3.47 -12.43
C GLY A 460 43.22 4.12 -13.05
N THR A 461 43.05 3.99 -14.37
CA THR A 461 41.91 4.59 -15.08
C THR A 461 41.25 3.60 -16.03
N PRO A 462 39.96 3.23 -15.81
CA PRO A 462 39.18 3.48 -14.59
C PRO A 462 39.83 2.86 -13.35
N CYS A 463 39.65 3.45 -12.17
CA CYS A 463 40.25 2.93 -10.95
C CYS A 463 39.46 1.71 -10.44
N ILE A 464 40.16 0.64 -10.06
CA ILE A 464 39.53 -0.59 -9.60
C ILE A 464 39.60 -0.66 -8.07
N THR A 465 38.55 -1.21 -7.47
CA THR A 465 38.44 -1.40 -6.02
C THR A 465 38.33 -2.87 -5.69
N ALA A 466 39.23 -3.35 -4.84
CA ALA A 466 39.21 -4.68 -4.26
C ALA A 466 38.90 -4.61 -2.76
N TYR A 467 38.43 -5.72 -2.19
CA TYR A 467 38.07 -5.80 -0.78
C TYR A 467 38.73 -7.00 -0.08
N LYS A 468 38.87 -6.90 1.24
CA LYS A 468 39.14 -8.04 2.11
C LYS A 468 38.26 -7.95 3.34
N ARG A 469 37.34 -8.91 3.48
CA ARG A 469 36.55 -9.06 4.71
C ARG A 469 37.37 -9.80 5.78
N VAL A 470 37.44 -9.22 6.96
CA VAL A 470 37.97 -9.84 8.18
C VAL A 470 36.78 -10.12 9.11
N VAL A 471 36.55 -11.40 9.41
CA VAL A 471 35.46 -11.90 10.25
C VAL A 471 36.03 -12.24 11.61
N VAL A 472 35.68 -11.44 12.61
CA VAL A 472 36.20 -11.58 13.97
C VAL A 472 35.14 -12.23 14.84
N GLN A 473 35.38 -13.48 15.23
CA GLN A 473 34.60 -14.14 16.26
C GLN A 473 35.09 -13.66 17.62
N VAL A 474 34.24 -12.91 18.33
CA VAL A 474 34.56 -12.49 19.69
C VAL A 474 34.51 -13.70 20.63
N THR A 475 35.58 -13.93 21.39
CA THR A 475 35.65 -14.94 22.45
C THR A 475 35.56 -14.28 23.84
N ASN A 476 35.06 -15.04 24.80
CA ASN A 476 35.01 -14.65 26.20
C ASN A 476 35.28 -15.89 27.05
N ASN A 477 36.53 -16.34 27.01
CA ASN A 477 36.99 -17.57 27.66
C ASN A 477 36.72 -17.56 29.17
N GLY A 478 36.73 -16.37 29.78
CA GLY A 478 36.43 -16.18 31.20
C GLY A 478 34.94 -16.07 31.55
N ARG A 479 34.02 -16.10 30.57
CA ARG A 479 32.58 -15.81 30.75
C ARG A 479 32.33 -14.57 31.61
N LYS A 480 33.07 -13.50 31.33
CA LYS A 480 33.00 -12.20 32.02
C LYS A 480 31.81 -11.37 31.50
N GLY A 481 31.40 -10.34 32.24
CA GLY A 481 30.39 -9.36 31.81
C GLY A 481 28.93 -9.76 32.04
N GLY A 482 28.66 -10.95 32.59
CA GLY A 482 27.31 -11.43 32.89
C GLY A 482 26.58 -10.59 33.95
N LYS A 483 25.26 -10.43 33.79
CA LYS A 483 24.36 -9.68 34.68
C LYS A 483 23.33 -10.63 35.30
N ASN A 484 22.99 -10.45 36.58
CA ASN A 484 21.98 -11.27 37.29
C ASN A 484 20.52 -10.89 36.95
N LYS A 485 20.28 -10.29 35.79
CA LYS A 485 18.98 -9.72 35.43
C LYS A 485 18.48 -10.37 34.15
N VAL A 486 17.41 -11.17 34.31
CA VAL A 486 16.62 -11.71 33.21
C VAL A 486 15.53 -10.68 32.89
N TYR A 487 15.38 -10.36 31.62
CA TYR A 487 14.34 -9.47 31.12
C TYR A 487 13.24 -10.31 30.47
N ASP A 488 11.98 -9.98 30.75
CA ASP A 488 10.84 -10.70 30.18
C ASP A 488 10.62 -10.31 28.71
N THR A 489 11.12 -9.14 28.31
CA THR A 489 11.11 -8.66 26.92
C THR A 489 12.40 -7.94 26.54
N ILE A 490 12.72 -7.91 25.24
CA ILE A 490 13.87 -7.19 24.68
C ILE A 490 13.77 -5.68 24.97
N THR A 491 12.56 -5.13 24.96
CA THR A 491 12.29 -3.72 25.26
C THR A 491 12.73 -3.33 26.67
N GLU A 492 12.50 -4.21 27.65
CA GLU A 492 12.97 -4.01 29.03
C GLU A 492 14.50 -4.13 29.14
N ALA A 493 15.09 -5.07 28.40
CA ALA A 493 16.54 -5.24 28.34
C ALA A 493 17.27 -4.00 27.81
N MET A 494 16.62 -3.26 26.90
CA MET A 494 17.15 -2.07 26.25
C MET A 494 16.88 -0.76 27.03
N GLY A 495 16.18 -0.80 28.17
CA GLY A 495 16.03 0.36 29.06
C GLY A 495 15.05 1.44 28.62
N HIS A 496 14.15 1.18 27.66
CA HIS A 496 13.09 2.12 27.30
C HIS A 496 11.95 2.07 28.32
N SER A 497 12.08 2.86 29.39
CA SER A 497 10.99 3.08 30.35
C SER A 497 9.84 3.85 29.70
N THR A 498 8.63 3.37 29.98
CA THR A 498 7.36 4.05 29.74
C THR A 498 7.27 5.31 30.62
N GLY A 499 7.43 6.48 30.00
CA GLY A 499 6.87 7.75 30.47
C GLY A 499 7.55 8.44 31.66
N GLN A 500 8.38 9.44 31.38
CA GLN A 500 8.35 10.76 32.01
C GLN A 500 9.36 11.66 31.32
N ALA A 501 8.92 12.85 30.91
CA ALA A 501 9.81 13.94 30.56
C ALA A 501 10.47 14.43 31.85
N THR A 502 11.74 14.08 32.06
CA THR A 502 12.65 14.84 32.90
C THR A 502 13.96 15.01 32.14
N ALA A 503 14.31 16.27 31.95
CA ALA A 503 15.65 16.69 31.59
C ALA A 503 16.65 16.14 32.62
N ASP A 504 17.87 15.85 32.12
CA ASP A 504 19.15 15.68 32.83
C ASP A 504 19.82 14.33 32.54
N VAL A 505 20.62 14.30 31.46
CA VAL A 505 21.86 13.52 31.38
C VAL A 505 22.92 14.38 30.67
N PRO A 506 24.20 14.41 31.13
CA PRO A 506 25.15 15.48 30.86
C PRO A 506 25.85 15.34 29.51
N ILE A 507 26.01 16.47 28.83
CA ILE A 507 26.91 16.64 27.69
C ILE A 507 28.35 16.59 28.23
N LEU A 508 29.06 15.49 28.00
CA LEU A 508 30.51 15.42 28.13
C LEU A 508 31.13 16.11 26.90
N GLY A 509 31.85 17.19 27.17
CA GLY A 509 32.31 18.15 26.18
C GLY A 509 33.46 17.66 25.31
N CYS A 510 33.46 18.12 24.06
CA CYS A 510 34.66 18.27 23.26
C CYS A 510 35.03 19.76 23.28
N GLY A 511 36.01 20.11 24.11
CA GLY A 511 36.67 21.40 24.03
C GLY A 511 37.88 21.27 23.12
N SER A 512 37.90 22.02 22.02
CA SER A 512 39.15 22.51 21.45
C SER A 512 38.91 23.89 20.85
N SER A 513 39.64 24.83 21.43
CA SER A 513 39.68 26.26 21.18
C SER A 513 40.43 26.57 19.90
N ILE A 514 39.85 27.37 18.98
CA ILE A 514 40.61 28.35 18.19
C ILE A 514 39.78 29.64 18.10
N THR A 515 40.33 30.68 18.72
CA THR A 515 39.85 32.05 18.83
C THR A 515 40.24 32.82 17.56
N THR A 516 39.32 33.51 16.87
CA THR A 516 39.57 34.87 16.37
C THR A 516 38.26 35.63 16.09
N THR A 517 38.24 36.85 16.60
CA THR A 517 37.24 37.91 16.68
C THR A 517 36.85 38.60 15.36
N SER A 518 35.59 39.08 15.26
CA SER A 518 35.17 40.44 14.80
C SER A 518 33.66 40.46 14.44
N LYS A 519 32.76 40.88 15.34
CA LYS A 519 32.12 42.22 15.46
C LYS A 519 31.18 42.69 14.32
N MET A 520 29.91 42.86 14.73
CA MET A 520 28.94 43.94 14.42
C MET A 520 28.58 44.27 12.96
N SER A 521 27.28 44.22 12.65
CA SER A 521 26.42 45.41 12.50
C SER A 521 25.18 45.12 11.63
N ALA A 522 24.00 45.33 12.21
CA ALA A 522 22.75 45.49 11.48
C ALA A 522 22.63 46.91 10.92
N THR A 523 22.16 47.07 9.68
CA THR A 523 21.59 48.33 9.19
C THR A 523 20.53 48.06 8.13
N ARG A 524 19.50 48.89 8.18
CA ARG A 524 18.22 48.83 7.48
C ARG A 524 18.22 49.84 6.32
N GLU A 525 17.39 49.55 5.31
CA GLU A 525 16.73 50.45 4.34
C GLU A 525 17.55 51.03 3.15
N PRO A 526 16.91 51.54 2.05
CA PRO A 526 15.49 51.53 1.64
C PRO A 526 15.23 51.18 0.14
N LYS A 527 13.93 51.13 -0.22
CA LYS A 527 13.36 51.11 -1.58
C LYS A 527 13.70 52.37 -2.40
N ASN A 528 13.76 52.24 -3.73
CA ASN A 528 13.37 53.33 -4.63
C ASN A 528 12.79 52.81 -5.95
N ASP A 529 11.61 53.32 -6.28
CA ASP A 529 10.92 53.21 -7.58
C ASP A 529 11.54 54.20 -8.59
N GLN A 530 11.60 53.82 -9.87
CA GLN A 530 11.35 54.77 -10.96
C GLN A 530 10.94 54.04 -12.25
N ALA A 531 9.97 54.64 -12.93
CA ALA A 531 9.19 54.08 -14.02
C ALA A 531 9.58 54.65 -15.40
N GLN A 532 9.18 53.92 -16.45
CA GLN A 532 8.54 54.35 -17.72
C GLN A 532 9.20 54.02 -19.08
N ARG A 533 8.37 53.30 -19.87
CA ARG A 533 8.06 53.38 -21.32
C ARG A 533 8.71 52.37 -22.29
N GLN A 534 7.81 51.62 -22.95
CA GLN A 534 7.97 50.64 -24.04
C GLN A 534 8.35 51.28 -25.40
N PRO A 535 8.71 50.47 -26.42
CA PRO A 535 7.69 50.06 -27.39
C PRO A 535 7.74 48.57 -27.84
N LYS A 536 6.54 47.97 -27.85
CA LYS A 536 5.91 47.01 -28.79
C LYS A 536 6.70 46.04 -29.67
N ASP A 537 6.29 44.77 -29.50
CA ASP A 537 5.96 43.73 -30.48
C ASP A 537 7.08 43.02 -31.25
N VAL A 538 7.48 41.82 -30.78
CA VAL A 538 7.51 40.56 -31.57
C VAL A 538 7.23 39.37 -30.62
N GLU A 539 6.03 38.81 -30.78
CA GLU A 539 5.53 37.47 -30.43
C GLU A 539 6.29 36.59 -29.41
N SER A 540 5.79 36.57 -28.17
CA SER A 540 5.94 35.43 -27.26
C SER A 540 4.76 34.48 -27.41
N HIS A 541 4.97 33.28 -27.96
CA HIS A 541 4.08 32.16 -27.69
C HIS A 541 4.13 31.84 -26.19
N GLY A 542 2.93 31.83 -25.60
CA GLY A 542 2.71 32.04 -24.19
C GLY A 542 3.28 30.95 -23.29
N GLN A 543 3.76 31.43 -22.14
CA GLN A 543 3.76 30.67 -20.89
C GLN A 543 2.36 30.12 -20.65
N THR A 544 2.16 28.83 -20.90
CA THR A 544 1.02 28.11 -20.38
C THR A 544 1.29 27.86 -18.90
N SER A 545 0.47 28.50 -18.07
CA SER A 545 0.30 28.22 -16.65
C SER A 545 0.32 26.71 -16.36
N VAL A 546 1.03 26.35 -15.29
CA VAL A 546 1.00 25.06 -14.58
C VAL A 546 -0.40 24.43 -14.64
N SER A 547 -0.57 23.42 -15.49
CA SER A 547 -1.72 22.51 -15.40
C SER A 547 -1.32 21.33 -14.52
N THR A 548 -1.95 21.26 -13.35
CA THR A 548 -2.25 20.01 -12.63
C THR A 548 -2.78 18.93 -13.59
N LEU A 549 -2.83 17.66 -13.15
CA LEU A 549 -3.59 16.58 -13.82
C LEU A 549 -4.88 17.12 -14.49
N PRO A 550 -5.29 16.60 -15.66
CA PRO A 550 -6.38 17.19 -16.44
C PRO A 550 -7.58 17.34 -15.52
N ASP A 551 -8.08 18.57 -15.36
CA ASP A 551 -9.11 19.01 -14.42
C ASP A 551 -9.96 17.83 -13.88
N ASP A 552 -9.59 17.35 -12.69
CA ASP A 552 -10.21 16.21 -11.98
C ASP A 552 -11.58 16.60 -11.40
N LYS A 553 -12.51 17.02 -12.28
CA LYS A 553 -13.89 17.32 -11.90
C LYS A 553 -14.80 16.39 -12.67
N VAL A 554 -15.58 15.58 -11.96
CA VAL A 554 -16.66 14.80 -12.56
C VAL A 554 -17.66 15.78 -13.16
N THR A 555 -17.78 15.79 -14.47
CA THR A 555 -18.69 16.67 -15.20
C THR A 555 -20.06 16.01 -15.37
N LEU A 556 -21.12 16.78 -15.61
CA LEU A 556 -22.46 16.24 -15.95
C LEU A 556 -22.42 15.28 -17.15
N ARG A 557 -21.41 15.39 -18.02
CA ARG A 557 -21.20 14.51 -19.17
C ARG A 557 -20.73 13.12 -18.75
N ASP A 558 -19.86 13.03 -17.74
CA ASP A 558 -19.38 11.76 -17.18
C ASP A 558 -20.53 10.92 -16.59
N PHE A 559 -21.57 11.56 -16.06
CA PHE A 559 -22.78 10.88 -15.59
C PHE A 559 -23.55 10.22 -16.75
N TRP A 560 -23.62 10.89 -17.90
CA TRP A 560 -24.31 10.37 -19.08
C TRP A 560 -23.55 9.21 -19.72
N ASP A 561 -22.24 9.34 -19.80
CA ASP A 561 -21.34 8.33 -20.36
C ASP A 561 -21.31 7.06 -19.49
N ASN A 562 -21.50 7.21 -18.17
CA ASN A 562 -21.54 6.10 -17.20
C ASN A 562 -22.96 5.78 -16.69
N ARG A 563 -24.01 6.08 -17.47
CA ARG A 563 -25.43 5.85 -17.09
C ARG A 563 -25.73 4.42 -16.62
N ARG A 564 -25.00 3.43 -17.13
CA ARG A 564 -25.12 2.02 -16.73
C ARG A 564 -24.77 1.82 -15.26
N VAL A 565 -23.62 2.33 -14.83
CA VAL A 565 -23.14 2.24 -13.44
C VAL A 565 -24.12 2.94 -12.49
N LEU A 566 -24.58 4.13 -12.87
CA LEU A 566 -25.56 4.89 -12.07
C LEU A 566 -26.90 4.16 -11.95
N SER A 567 -27.36 3.52 -13.03
CA SER A 567 -28.61 2.73 -13.02
C SER A 567 -28.52 1.55 -12.04
N PHE A 568 -27.38 0.86 -12.00
CA PHE A 568 -27.14 -0.19 -11.01
C PHE A 568 -27.05 0.35 -9.58
N CYS A 569 -26.42 1.50 -9.37
CA CYS A 569 -26.39 2.15 -8.05
C CYS A 569 -27.79 2.53 -7.57
N MET A 570 -28.61 3.14 -8.44
CA MET A 570 -30.01 3.46 -8.13
C MET A 570 -30.81 2.20 -7.78
N LEU A 571 -30.60 1.11 -8.52
CA LEU A 571 -31.24 -0.17 -8.21
C LEU A 571 -30.82 -0.70 -6.84
N ILE A 572 -29.52 -0.72 -6.52
CA ILE A 572 -29.00 -1.20 -5.21
C ILE A 572 -29.54 -0.35 -4.06
N PHE A 573 -29.72 0.96 -4.28
CA PHE A 573 -30.16 1.91 -3.25
C PHE A 573 -31.68 2.05 -3.10
N MET A 574 -32.48 1.12 -3.64
CA MET A 574 -33.93 1.11 -3.43
C MET A 574 -34.35 0.94 -1.96
N LEU A 575 -33.63 0.15 -1.15
CA LEU A 575 -33.92 0.03 0.30
C LEU A 575 -33.52 1.27 1.12
N PRO A 576 -32.45 2.00 0.79
CA PRO A 576 -32.24 3.36 1.28
C PRO A 576 -33.42 4.31 1.03
N VAL A 577 -34.18 4.16 -0.07
CA VAL A 577 -35.43 4.91 -0.28
C VAL A 577 -36.45 4.54 0.80
N ASN A 578 -36.67 3.25 1.10
CA ASN A 578 -37.54 2.84 2.21
C ASN A 578 -37.08 3.36 3.56
N PHE A 579 -35.77 3.37 3.83
CA PHE A 579 -35.23 3.92 5.07
C PHE A 579 -35.59 5.40 5.23
N GLY A 580 -35.39 6.21 4.19
CA GLY A 580 -35.82 7.61 4.19
C GLY A 580 -37.32 7.79 4.28
N TYR A 581 -38.09 6.93 3.62
CA TYR A 581 -39.55 6.92 3.66
C TYR A 581 -40.04 6.69 5.10
N GLU A 582 -39.49 5.68 5.77
CA GLU A 582 -39.94 5.22 7.09
C GLU A 582 -39.55 6.21 8.20
N ILE A 583 -38.35 6.80 8.16
CA ILE A 583 -37.91 7.83 9.13
C ILE A 583 -38.92 8.96 9.23
N ASN A 584 -39.51 9.32 8.09
CA ASN A 584 -40.43 10.45 8.00
C ASN A 584 -41.91 10.03 8.09
N MET A 585 -42.18 8.75 7.86
CA MET A 585 -43.53 8.20 7.81
C MET A 585 -44.31 8.48 9.10
N LEU A 586 -43.70 8.20 10.27
CA LEU A 586 -44.41 8.34 11.54
C LEU A 586 -44.83 9.79 11.77
N GLY A 587 -43.94 10.78 11.60
CA GLY A 587 -44.28 12.19 11.76
C GLY A 587 -45.34 12.68 10.77
N ASN A 588 -45.30 12.22 9.51
CA ASN A 588 -46.32 12.57 8.52
C ASN A 588 -47.69 11.96 8.85
N VAL A 589 -47.72 10.70 9.27
CA VAL A 589 -48.96 9.99 9.61
C VAL A 589 -49.56 10.49 10.92
N LEU A 590 -48.74 10.94 11.88
CA LEU A 590 -49.21 11.63 13.10
C LEU A 590 -49.89 12.98 12.79
N ALA A 591 -49.61 13.60 11.64
CA ALA A 591 -50.29 14.80 11.18
C ALA A 591 -51.58 14.51 10.36
N SER A 592 -51.91 13.23 10.13
CA SER A 592 -53.10 12.79 9.39
C SER A 592 -54.31 12.58 10.30
N ASP A 593 -55.46 13.16 9.93
CA ASP A 593 -56.67 13.13 10.75
C ASP A 593 -57.24 11.70 10.90
N ALA A 594 -57.17 10.84 9.88
CA ALA A 594 -57.65 9.45 9.99
C ALA A 594 -56.85 8.61 11.00
N PHE A 595 -55.53 8.79 11.05
CA PHE A 595 -54.68 8.05 11.98
C PHE A 595 -54.93 8.49 13.43
N LEU A 596 -55.05 9.81 13.64
CA LEU A 596 -55.46 10.39 14.93
C LEU A 596 -56.86 9.92 15.35
N ASN A 597 -57.79 9.77 14.41
CA ASN A 597 -59.14 9.30 14.69
C ASN A 597 -59.18 7.85 15.15
N ARG A 598 -58.28 7.00 14.66
CA ARG A 598 -58.24 5.58 15.01
C ARG A 598 -57.43 5.28 16.27
N PHE A 599 -56.27 5.91 16.43
CA PHE A 599 -55.33 5.59 17.51
C PHE A 599 -55.11 6.72 18.52
N GLY A 600 -55.62 7.93 18.26
CA GLY A 600 -55.43 9.09 19.11
C GLY A 600 -56.56 9.36 20.09
N HIS A 601 -56.24 10.10 21.15
CA HIS A 601 -57.14 10.63 22.16
C HIS A 601 -57.11 12.16 22.16
N THR A 602 -58.11 12.81 22.78
CA THR A 602 -58.23 14.28 22.76
C THR A 602 -57.66 14.89 24.03
N VAL A 603 -56.74 15.85 23.89
CA VAL A 603 -56.16 16.63 24.99
C VAL A 603 -56.24 18.12 24.61
N ASP A 604 -56.83 18.95 25.47
CA ASP A 604 -56.99 20.40 25.25
C ASP A 604 -57.59 20.80 23.88
N GLY A 605 -58.54 20.00 23.37
CA GLY A 605 -59.21 20.25 22.09
C GLY A 605 -58.41 19.83 20.85
N VAL A 606 -57.20 19.29 21.02
CA VAL A 606 -56.34 18.76 19.95
C VAL A 606 -56.23 17.25 20.09
N ARG A 607 -56.41 16.51 18.99
CA ARG A 607 -56.31 15.05 18.99
C ARG A 607 -54.87 14.62 18.76
N VAL A 608 -54.31 13.82 19.65
CA VAL A 608 -52.90 13.39 19.63
C VAL A 608 -52.77 11.90 19.96
N ILE A 609 -51.68 11.29 19.50
CA ILE A 609 -51.32 9.92 19.90
C ILE A 609 -50.48 9.99 21.19
N PRO A 610 -50.74 9.13 22.20
CA PRO A 610 -49.95 9.12 23.44
C PRO A 610 -48.45 9.08 23.16
N ALA A 611 -47.67 9.81 23.96
CA ALA A 611 -46.21 9.82 23.83
C ALA A 611 -45.63 8.40 23.90
N SER A 612 -46.15 7.53 24.77
CA SER A 612 -45.75 6.12 24.92
C SER A 612 -45.92 5.30 23.64
N ASP A 613 -47.00 5.55 22.88
CA ASP A 613 -47.29 4.82 21.65
C ASP A 613 -46.43 5.34 20.49
N GLN A 614 -46.13 6.64 20.45
CA GLN A 614 -45.14 7.17 19.50
C GLN A 614 -43.74 6.61 19.79
N GLN A 615 -43.37 6.56 21.07
CA GLN A 615 -42.10 6.00 21.55
C GLN A 615 -41.91 4.54 21.18
N ILE A 616 -42.93 3.69 21.36
CA ILE A 616 -42.84 2.27 21.02
C ILE A 616 -42.69 2.07 19.50
N LEU A 617 -43.38 2.88 18.69
CA LEU A 617 -43.26 2.84 17.23
C LEU A 617 -41.89 3.34 16.75
N ASN A 618 -41.32 4.37 17.37
CA ASN A 618 -39.93 4.79 17.13
C ASN A 618 -38.95 3.69 17.53
N ALA A 619 -39.16 3.07 18.70
CA ALA A 619 -38.31 2.00 19.21
C ALA A 619 -38.24 0.84 18.20
N ALA A 620 -39.40 0.47 17.64
CA ALA A 620 -39.50 -0.59 16.63
C ALA A 620 -38.53 -0.38 15.46
N ALA A 621 -38.52 0.84 14.91
CA ALA A 621 -37.64 1.19 13.80
C ALA A 621 -36.17 1.13 14.20
N THR A 622 -35.81 1.73 15.34
CA THR A 622 -34.40 1.77 15.78
C THR A 622 -33.86 0.40 16.18
N VAL A 623 -34.67 -0.46 16.80
CA VAL A 623 -34.27 -1.83 17.15
C VAL A 623 -34.06 -2.66 15.89
N GLY A 624 -34.97 -2.56 14.91
CA GLY A 624 -34.83 -3.23 13.62
C GLY A 624 -33.56 -2.79 12.88
N ILE A 625 -33.29 -1.49 12.80
CA ILE A 625 -32.08 -0.97 12.15
C ILE A 625 -30.81 -1.40 12.89
N PHE A 626 -30.77 -1.29 14.23
CA PHE A 626 -29.59 -1.66 15.01
C PHE A 626 -29.25 -3.15 14.86
N THR A 627 -30.26 -4.02 14.99
CA THR A 627 -30.08 -5.47 14.86
C THR A 627 -29.72 -5.88 13.42
N SER A 628 -30.30 -5.21 12.41
CA SER A 628 -29.93 -5.44 11.02
C SER A 628 -28.51 -4.99 10.69
N ALA A 629 -28.03 -3.88 11.25
CA ALA A 629 -26.66 -3.41 11.01
C ALA A 629 -25.61 -4.41 11.54
N PHE A 630 -25.88 -4.99 12.72
CA PHE A 630 -25.08 -6.09 13.27
C PHE A 630 -25.17 -7.35 12.40
N ALA A 631 -26.39 -7.78 12.06
CA ALA A 631 -26.62 -8.96 11.23
C ALA A 631 -25.97 -8.82 9.83
N THR A 632 -25.98 -7.62 9.25
CA THR A 632 -25.35 -7.34 7.94
C THR A 632 -23.86 -7.66 7.96
N GLY A 633 -23.15 -7.30 9.04
CA GLY A 633 -21.72 -7.55 9.17
C GLY A 633 -21.34 -9.04 9.19
N ILE A 634 -22.28 -9.93 9.55
CA ILE A 634 -22.06 -11.38 9.59
C ILE A 634 -22.62 -12.03 8.31
N LEU A 635 -23.86 -11.72 7.96
CA LEU A 635 -24.58 -12.35 6.86
C LEU A 635 -23.95 -12.02 5.49
N SER A 636 -23.42 -10.81 5.31
CA SER A 636 -22.80 -10.41 4.04
C SER A 636 -21.54 -11.19 3.71
N ASP A 637 -20.77 -11.61 4.71
CA ASP A 637 -19.56 -12.43 4.54
C ASP A 637 -19.91 -13.90 4.28
N VAL A 638 -20.95 -14.42 4.92
CA VAL A 638 -21.37 -15.82 4.73
C VAL A 638 -22.11 -16.03 3.40
N LEU A 639 -23.14 -15.22 3.13
CA LEU A 639 -24.11 -15.46 2.06
C LEU A 639 -23.79 -14.71 0.75
N GLY A 640 -22.93 -13.69 0.79
CA GLY A 640 -22.69 -12.79 -0.33
C GLY A 640 -23.64 -11.58 -0.34
N ARG A 641 -23.27 -10.53 -1.07
CA ARG A 641 -23.95 -9.22 -1.03
C ARG A 641 -25.31 -9.28 -1.73
N LYS A 642 -25.38 -9.91 -2.91
CA LYS A 642 -26.60 -10.04 -3.73
C LYS A 642 -27.72 -10.80 -2.99
N ARG A 643 -27.37 -11.90 -2.33
CA ARG A 643 -28.35 -12.74 -1.60
C ARG A 643 -28.91 -12.03 -0.39
N VAL A 644 -28.06 -11.34 0.38
CA VAL A 644 -28.50 -10.58 1.56
C VAL A 644 -29.42 -9.43 1.16
N ILE A 645 -29.14 -8.71 0.08
CA ILE A 645 -30.04 -7.65 -0.43
C ILE A 645 -31.39 -8.21 -0.90
N SER A 646 -31.40 -9.39 -1.52
CA SER A 646 -32.65 -10.03 -1.94
C SER A 646 -33.49 -10.48 -0.74
N MET A 647 -32.84 -11.06 0.28
CA MET A 647 -33.47 -11.42 1.55
C MET A 647 -34.01 -10.18 2.28
N ALA A 648 -33.25 -9.09 2.29
CA ALA A 648 -33.63 -7.80 2.87
C ALA A 648 -34.92 -7.25 2.23
N ALA A 649 -35.05 -7.34 0.90
CA ALA A 649 -36.25 -6.93 0.17
C ALA A 649 -37.48 -7.79 0.53
N LEU A 650 -37.32 -9.11 0.68
CA LEU A 650 -38.41 -10.01 1.11
C LEU A 650 -38.87 -9.72 2.54
N ILE A 651 -37.93 -9.53 3.47
CA ILE A 651 -38.24 -9.21 4.86
C ILE A 651 -38.92 -7.83 4.96
N CYS A 652 -38.42 -6.85 4.21
CA CYS A 652 -39.03 -5.52 4.12
C CYS A 652 -40.49 -5.61 3.62
N THR A 653 -40.72 -6.39 2.57
CA THR A 653 -42.07 -6.64 2.01
C THR A 653 -43.01 -7.24 3.06
N ALA A 654 -42.55 -8.26 3.80
CA ALA A 654 -43.34 -8.87 4.87
C ALA A 654 -43.70 -7.85 5.95
N GLY A 655 -42.74 -7.04 6.41
CA GLY A 655 -42.97 -6.00 7.42
C GLY A 655 -43.96 -4.93 6.98
N VAL A 656 -43.85 -4.45 5.73
CA VAL A 656 -44.79 -3.46 5.17
C VAL A 656 -46.21 -4.04 5.05
N LEU A 657 -46.35 -5.29 4.61
CA LEU A 657 -47.66 -5.96 4.56
C LEU A 657 -48.26 -6.12 5.96
N THR A 658 -47.47 -6.50 6.96
CA THR A 658 -47.94 -6.57 8.36
C THR A 658 -48.41 -5.21 8.86
N GLN A 659 -47.72 -4.11 8.53
CA GLN A 659 -48.15 -2.76 8.89
C GLN A 659 -49.46 -2.36 8.20
N TYR A 660 -49.65 -2.74 6.93
CA TYR A 660 -50.87 -2.45 6.19
C TYR A 660 -52.11 -3.11 6.81
N PHE A 661 -51.99 -4.37 7.23
CA PHE A 661 -53.08 -5.11 7.87
C PHE A 661 -53.21 -4.85 9.38
N ALA A 662 -52.39 -3.95 9.94
CA ALA A 662 -52.42 -3.69 11.36
C ALA A 662 -53.72 -2.97 11.77
N GLU A 663 -54.29 -3.46 12.87
CA GLU A 663 -55.48 -2.87 13.51
C GLU A 663 -55.18 -2.30 14.89
N THR A 664 -54.02 -2.61 15.46
CA THR A 664 -53.58 -2.21 16.80
C THR A 664 -52.12 -1.74 16.78
N ILE A 665 -51.74 -0.90 17.76
CA ILE A 665 -50.37 -0.40 17.91
C ILE A 665 -49.32 -1.53 18.05
N PRO A 666 -49.57 -2.62 18.81
CA PRO A 666 -48.61 -3.73 18.89
C PRO A 666 -48.37 -4.46 17.55
N VAL A 667 -49.39 -4.58 16.70
CA VAL A 667 -49.22 -5.17 15.35
C VAL A 667 -48.43 -4.22 14.45
N LEU A 668 -48.68 -2.90 14.55
CA LEU A 668 -47.85 -1.88 13.88
C LEU A 668 -46.39 -1.94 14.35
N PHE A 669 -46.15 -2.13 15.65
CA PHE A 669 -44.82 -2.33 16.23
C PHE A 669 -44.13 -3.54 15.60
N GLY A 670 -44.78 -4.71 15.59
CA GLY A 670 -44.22 -5.93 15.01
C GLY A 670 -43.89 -5.77 13.53
N GLY A 671 -44.81 -5.21 12.74
CA GLY A 671 -44.58 -4.93 11.32
C GLY A 671 -43.45 -3.93 11.08
N LYS A 672 -43.30 -2.92 11.95
CA LYS A 672 -42.18 -1.96 11.90
C LYS A 672 -40.84 -2.60 12.23
N VAL A 673 -40.76 -3.44 13.26
CA VAL A 673 -39.50 -4.15 13.60
C VAL A 673 -39.04 -4.99 12.41
N VAL A 674 -39.95 -5.79 11.83
CA VAL A 674 -39.64 -6.64 10.68
C VAL A 674 -39.26 -5.81 9.46
N GLY A 675 -40.04 -4.76 9.16
CA GLY A 675 -39.76 -3.86 8.04
C GLY A 675 -38.41 -3.16 8.18
N ALA A 676 -38.12 -2.66 9.38
CA ALA A 676 -36.88 -1.97 9.73
C ALA A 676 -35.66 -2.86 9.75
N PHE A 677 -35.82 -4.13 10.11
CA PHE A 677 -34.77 -5.11 9.91
C PHE A 677 -34.47 -5.29 8.41
N GLY A 678 -35.51 -5.42 7.58
CA GLY A 678 -35.38 -5.59 6.13
C GLY A 678 -34.69 -4.40 5.44
N PHE A 679 -35.23 -3.18 5.53
CA PHE A 679 -34.58 -2.04 4.89
C PHE A 679 -33.27 -1.66 5.57
N GLY A 680 -33.09 -1.94 6.87
CA GLY A 680 -31.85 -1.70 7.59
C GLY A 680 -30.69 -2.57 7.09
N LEU A 681 -30.95 -3.83 6.73
CA LEU A 681 -29.98 -4.69 6.03
C LEU A 681 -29.53 -4.04 4.71
N GLY A 682 -30.49 -3.55 3.90
CA GLY A 682 -30.19 -2.89 2.63
C GLY A 682 -29.48 -1.55 2.78
N HIS A 683 -29.84 -0.77 3.80
CA HIS A 683 -29.21 0.51 4.12
C HIS A 683 -27.74 0.35 4.54
N SER A 684 -27.46 -0.67 5.37
CA SER A 684 -26.09 -0.97 5.82
C SER A 684 -25.23 -1.57 4.70
N LEU A 685 -25.80 -2.48 3.90
CA LEU A 685 -25.06 -3.22 2.88
C LEU A 685 -24.87 -2.46 1.55
N GLY A 686 -25.84 -1.64 1.17
CA GLY A 686 -25.86 -0.95 -0.13
C GLY A 686 -24.58 -0.18 -0.43
N PRO A 687 -24.12 0.73 0.47
CA PRO A 687 -22.90 1.51 0.25
C PRO A 687 -21.64 0.63 0.09
N VAL A 688 -21.53 -0.45 0.87
CA VAL A 688 -20.39 -1.36 0.79
C VAL A 688 -20.41 -2.14 -0.52
N TYR A 689 -21.58 -2.64 -0.92
CA TYR A 689 -21.74 -3.36 -2.18
C TYR A 689 -21.42 -2.48 -3.40
N VAL A 690 -21.85 -1.22 -3.39
CA VAL A 690 -21.47 -0.25 -4.43
C VAL A 690 -19.98 0.08 -4.39
N ALA A 691 -19.37 0.21 -3.20
CA ALA A 691 -17.93 0.46 -3.09
C ALA A 691 -17.08 -0.66 -3.70
N GLU A 692 -17.53 -1.91 -3.60
CA GLU A 692 -16.87 -3.10 -4.17
C GLU A 692 -17.03 -3.22 -5.69
N LEU A 693 -18.10 -2.67 -6.28
CA LEU A 693 -18.39 -2.76 -7.72
C LEU A 693 -17.97 -1.51 -8.51
N ALA A 694 -18.06 -0.34 -7.89
CA ALA A 694 -17.87 0.94 -8.54
C ALA A 694 -16.40 1.22 -8.91
N PRO A 695 -16.16 1.84 -10.08
CA PRO A 695 -14.82 2.19 -10.51
C PRO A 695 -14.26 3.29 -9.60
N VAL A 696 -12.94 3.27 -9.36
CA VAL A 696 -12.28 4.13 -8.36
C VAL A 696 -12.64 5.61 -8.54
N ARG A 697 -12.68 6.10 -9.79
CA ARG A 697 -12.98 7.50 -10.13
C ARG A 697 -14.40 7.94 -9.81
N LEU A 698 -15.41 7.08 -9.97
CA LEU A 698 -16.83 7.43 -9.73
C LEU A 698 -17.31 7.02 -8.34
N ARG A 699 -16.49 6.30 -7.57
CA ARG A 699 -16.90 5.69 -6.30
C ARG A 699 -17.45 6.71 -5.31
N GLY A 700 -16.81 7.87 -5.14
CA GLY A 700 -17.28 8.92 -4.23
C GLY A 700 -18.68 9.44 -4.58
N VAL A 701 -18.95 9.67 -5.88
CA VAL A 701 -20.26 10.09 -6.39
C VAL A 701 -21.29 8.99 -6.22
N CYS A 702 -20.95 7.75 -6.58
CA CYS A 702 -21.83 6.60 -6.39
C CYS A 702 -22.20 6.40 -4.92
N LEU A 703 -21.29 6.65 -3.98
CA LEU A 703 -21.57 6.58 -2.55
C LEU A 703 -22.43 7.75 -2.06
N ALA A 704 -22.22 8.97 -2.58
CA ALA A 704 -23.03 10.14 -2.24
C ALA A 704 -24.51 9.98 -2.67
N LEU A 705 -24.79 9.22 -3.74
CA LEU A 705 -26.16 8.93 -4.19
C LEU A 705 -27.02 8.25 -3.12
N VAL A 706 -26.43 7.55 -2.14
CA VAL A 706 -27.21 6.92 -1.07
C VAL A 706 -28.04 7.96 -0.32
N ASN A 707 -27.47 9.13 0.00
CA ASN A 707 -28.21 10.16 0.71
C ASN A 707 -29.30 10.75 -0.17
N THR A 708 -29.04 10.93 -1.47
CA THR A 708 -30.09 11.39 -2.41
C THR A 708 -31.27 10.42 -2.43
N MET A 709 -31.03 9.11 -2.45
CA MET A 709 -32.10 8.10 -2.43
C MET A 709 -32.89 8.14 -1.11
N ILE A 710 -32.22 8.37 0.01
CA ILE A 710 -32.87 8.56 1.33
C ILE A 710 -33.79 9.80 1.30
N VAL A 711 -33.30 10.93 0.80
CA VAL A 711 -34.10 12.17 0.76
C VAL A 711 -35.25 12.09 -0.25
N ILE A 712 -35.06 11.37 -1.37
CA ILE A 712 -36.16 11.02 -2.27
C ILE A 712 -37.22 10.22 -1.51
N GLY A 713 -36.83 9.23 -0.70
CA GLY A 713 -37.74 8.48 0.16
C GLY A 713 -38.52 9.37 1.13
N GLN A 714 -37.83 10.31 1.80
CA GLN A 714 -38.47 11.27 2.71
C GLN A 714 -39.51 12.15 2.01
N TRP A 715 -39.19 12.61 0.80
CA TRP A 715 -40.11 13.42 -0.01
C TRP A 715 -41.29 12.59 -0.54
N LEU A 716 -41.05 11.38 -1.06
CA LEU A 716 -42.09 10.48 -1.53
C LEU A 716 -43.06 10.09 -0.42
N SER A 717 -42.56 9.89 0.81
CA SER A 717 -43.39 9.67 2.01
C SER A 717 -44.33 10.84 2.25
N SER A 718 -43.82 12.06 2.23
CA SER A 718 -44.62 13.26 2.44
C SER A 718 -45.65 13.47 1.32
N VAL A 719 -45.26 13.26 0.06
CA VAL A 719 -46.17 13.33 -1.10
C VAL A 719 -47.28 12.28 -1.00
N ALA A 720 -46.95 11.04 -0.65
CA ALA A 720 -47.93 9.97 -0.54
C ALA A 720 -48.95 10.25 0.56
N VAL A 721 -48.50 10.71 1.74
CA VAL A 721 -49.41 11.07 2.84
C VAL A 721 -50.27 12.29 2.47
N TYR A 722 -49.69 13.33 1.86
CA TYR A 722 -50.45 14.49 1.39
C TYR A 722 -51.52 14.10 0.36
N ALA A 723 -51.12 13.37 -0.70
CA ALA A 723 -52.05 12.91 -1.73
C ALA A 723 -53.13 12.00 -1.16
N ALA A 724 -52.78 11.09 -0.24
CA ALA A 724 -53.73 10.20 0.39
C ALA A 724 -54.74 10.95 1.28
N SER A 725 -54.27 11.95 2.03
CA SER A 725 -55.11 12.81 2.87
C SER A 725 -56.09 13.66 2.06
N ALA A 726 -55.71 14.08 0.84
CA ALA A 726 -56.54 14.88 -0.04
C ALA A 726 -57.54 14.05 -0.87
N THR A 727 -57.23 12.77 -1.15
CA THR A 727 -57.98 11.95 -2.12
C THR A 727 -58.90 10.93 -1.46
N TYR A 728 -58.49 10.36 -0.33
CA TYR A 728 -59.18 9.24 0.30
C TYR A 728 -59.74 9.62 1.68
N ALA A 729 -60.81 8.95 2.09
CA ALA A 729 -61.39 9.08 3.42
C ALA A 729 -61.15 7.79 4.24
N GLY A 730 -61.15 7.94 5.58
CA GLY A 730 -60.96 6.81 6.50
C GLY A 730 -59.53 6.24 6.52
N ASP A 731 -59.38 4.99 6.93
CA ASP A 731 -58.07 4.34 7.14
C ASP A 731 -57.18 4.27 5.89
N ALA A 732 -57.77 4.42 4.70
CA ALA A 732 -57.03 4.51 3.45
C ALA A 732 -56.01 5.65 3.45
N GLN A 733 -56.26 6.75 4.19
CA GLN A 733 -55.37 7.90 4.28
C GLN A 733 -53.96 7.57 4.81
N TRP A 734 -53.84 6.62 5.74
CA TRP A 734 -52.55 6.22 6.31
C TRP A 734 -52.07 4.86 5.79
N ARG A 735 -52.99 3.96 5.38
CA ARG A 735 -52.65 2.65 4.82
C ARG A 735 -52.08 2.72 3.40
N ILE A 736 -52.57 3.64 2.55
CA ILE A 736 -52.05 3.79 1.18
C ILE A 736 -50.57 4.22 1.20
N PRO A 737 -50.17 5.26 1.96
CA PRO A 737 -48.76 5.60 2.10
C PRO A 737 -47.90 4.44 2.62
N VAL A 738 -48.43 3.59 3.51
CA VAL A 738 -47.72 2.41 4.00
C VAL A 738 -47.49 1.39 2.88
N VAL A 739 -48.53 1.04 2.11
CA VAL A 739 -48.39 0.01 1.06
C VAL A 739 -47.58 0.47 -0.15
N THR A 740 -47.55 1.77 -0.46
CA THR A 740 -46.71 2.30 -1.56
C THR A 740 -45.22 2.09 -1.31
N GLN A 741 -44.81 1.85 -0.05
CA GLN A 741 -43.44 1.44 0.27
C GLN A 741 -43.04 0.10 -0.36
N LEU A 742 -43.98 -0.73 -0.82
CA LEU A 742 -43.70 -2.02 -1.47
C LEU A 742 -43.09 -1.87 -2.87
N ILE A 743 -43.24 -0.72 -3.51
CA ILE A 743 -42.76 -0.48 -4.87
C ILE A 743 -41.24 -0.69 -4.94
N PHE A 744 -40.49 -0.11 -4.00
CA PHE A 744 -39.03 -0.16 -4.03
C PHE A 744 -38.42 -1.54 -3.69
N PRO A 745 -38.83 -2.28 -2.64
CA PRO A 745 -38.34 -3.63 -2.40
C PRO A 745 -38.78 -4.59 -3.52
N ALA A 746 -39.93 -4.39 -4.15
CA ALA A 746 -40.33 -5.18 -5.31
C ALA A 746 -39.41 -4.94 -6.53
N ILE A 747 -39.12 -3.68 -6.86
CA ILE A 747 -38.16 -3.31 -7.92
C ILE A 747 -36.79 -3.93 -7.63
N LEU A 748 -36.33 -3.82 -6.38
CA LEU A 748 -35.05 -4.38 -5.97
C LEU A 748 -35.04 -5.90 -6.07
N LEU A 749 -36.08 -6.60 -5.63
CA LEU A 749 -36.15 -8.06 -5.66
C LEU A 749 -36.14 -8.58 -7.11
N VAL A 750 -36.92 -7.96 -7.99
CA VAL A 750 -36.92 -8.32 -9.42
C VAL A 750 -35.54 -8.02 -10.04
N GLY A 751 -35.00 -6.83 -9.78
CA GLY A 751 -33.71 -6.43 -10.30
C GLY A 751 -32.53 -7.24 -9.76
N SER A 752 -32.60 -7.70 -8.50
CA SER A 752 -31.58 -8.53 -7.88
C SER A 752 -31.55 -9.93 -8.50
N LEU A 753 -32.72 -10.53 -8.72
CA LEU A 753 -32.83 -11.84 -9.34
C LEU A 753 -32.41 -11.80 -10.82
N ALA A 754 -32.81 -10.77 -11.56
CA ALA A 754 -32.59 -10.70 -13.01
C ALA A 754 -31.22 -10.14 -13.43
N VAL A 755 -30.75 -9.04 -12.80
CA VAL A 755 -29.67 -8.23 -13.40
C VAL A 755 -28.47 -8.01 -12.47
N LEU A 756 -28.63 -7.95 -11.14
CA LEU A 756 -27.49 -7.64 -10.26
C LEU A 756 -26.41 -8.75 -10.26
N PRO A 757 -25.12 -8.40 -10.46
CA PRO A 757 -23.99 -9.32 -10.31
C PRO A 757 -23.63 -9.52 -8.82
N GLU A 758 -23.01 -10.61 -8.42
CA GLU A 758 -22.50 -10.73 -7.04
C GLU A 758 -21.25 -9.85 -6.83
N SER A 759 -20.92 -9.54 -5.57
CA SER A 759 -19.72 -8.78 -5.21
C SER A 759 -18.44 -9.50 -5.71
N PRO A 760 -17.57 -8.81 -6.49
CA PRO A 760 -16.31 -9.38 -6.93
C PRO A 760 -15.37 -9.70 -5.76
N SER A 761 -15.35 -8.88 -4.70
CA SER A 761 -14.52 -9.13 -3.51
C SER A 761 -14.93 -10.42 -2.81
N TRP A 762 -16.24 -10.62 -2.65
CA TRP A 762 -16.78 -11.84 -2.03
C TRP A 762 -16.51 -13.09 -2.87
N LEU A 763 -16.61 -12.98 -4.20
CA LEU A 763 -16.31 -14.07 -5.12
C LEU A 763 -14.84 -14.47 -5.09
N ILE A 764 -13.91 -13.50 -5.02
CA ILE A 764 -12.47 -13.77 -4.88
C ILE A 764 -12.15 -14.41 -3.52
N LEU A 765 -12.80 -13.95 -2.43
CA LEU A 765 -12.67 -14.58 -1.11
C LEU A 765 -13.14 -16.05 -1.09
N ARG A 766 -14.08 -16.41 -1.98
CA ARG A 766 -14.59 -17.78 -2.18
C ARG A 766 -13.85 -18.55 -3.28
N ASP A 767 -12.68 -18.08 -3.70
CA ASP A 767 -11.82 -18.68 -4.71
C ASP A 767 -12.52 -18.83 -6.09
N ARG A 768 -13.35 -17.85 -6.49
CA ARG A 768 -14.10 -17.78 -7.76
C ARG A 768 -13.76 -16.54 -8.60
N PRO A 769 -12.51 -16.39 -9.10
CA PRO A 769 -12.05 -15.18 -9.79
C PRO A 769 -12.71 -14.94 -11.16
N GLU A 770 -13.08 -15.99 -11.89
CA GLU A 770 -13.72 -15.85 -13.21
C GLU A 770 -15.11 -15.18 -13.11
N GLU A 771 -15.88 -15.55 -12.09
CA GLU A 771 -17.18 -14.94 -11.82
C GLU A 771 -17.04 -13.49 -11.34
N ALA A 772 -15.95 -13.19 -10.62
CA ALA A 772 -15.64 -11.82 -10.19
C ALA A 772 -15.32 -10.92 -11.40
N ALA A 773 -14.56 -11.42 -12.38
CA ALA A 773 -14.32 -10.72 -13.64
C ALA A 773 -15.62 -10.50 -14.44
N ALA A 774 -16.49 -11.51 -14.50
CA ALA A 774 -17.81 -11.38 -15.13
C ALA A 774 -18.71 -10.36 -14.42
N ALA A 775 -18.64 -10.27 -13.09
CA ALA A 775 -19.36 -9.28 -12.29
C ALA A 775 -18.91 -7.84 -12.61
N PHE A 776 -17.59 -7.59 -12.71
CA PHE A 776 -17.05 -6.30 -13.13
C PHE A 776 -17.49 -5.90 -14.54
N ARG A 777 -17.42 -6.83 -15.51
CA ARG A 777 -17.92 -6.61 -16.89
C ARG A 777 -19.40 -6.26 -16.91
N LYS A 778 -20.21 -6.95 -16.11
CA LYS A 778 -21.67 -6.73 -16.06
C LYS A 778 -22.03 -5.37 -15.48
N PHE A 779 -21.33 -4.94 -14.43
CA PHE A 779 -21.62 -3.68 -13.74
C PHE A 779 -21.09 -2.46 -14.51
N ASN A 780 -19.83 -2.49 -14.95
CA ASN A 780 -19.14 -1.34 -15.54
C ASN A 780 -19.26 -1.28 -17.08
N GLY A 781 -19.54 -2.40 -17.75
CA GLY A 781 -19.67 -2.48 -19.21
C GLY A 781 -18.39 -2.96 -19.92
N PRO A 782 -18.42 -3.07 -21.27
CA PRO A 782 -17.38 -3.73 -22.05
C PRO A 782 -16.06 -2.94 -22.19
N GLY A 783 -16.07 -1.62 -22.02
CA GLY A 783 -14.86 -0.78 -22.07
C GLY A 783 -14.17 -0.59 -20.71
N PHE A 784 -14.56 -1.37 -19.70
CA PHE A 784 -13.95 -1.33 -18.38
C PHE A 784 -12.73 -2.25 -18.32
N ASP A 785 -11.63 -1.75 -17.81
CA ASP A 785 -10.40 -2.51 -17.56
C ASP A 785 -10.61 -3.46 -16.36
N VAL A 786 -11.13 -4.65 -16.69
CA VAL A 786 -11.48 -5.68 -15.71
C VAL A 786 -10.22 -6.27 -15.09
N ASP A 787 -9.13 -6.36 -15.84
CA ASP A 787 -7.91 -7.03 -15.40
C ASP A 787 -7.21 -6.21 -14.31
N ASN A 788 -7.13 -4.88 -14.49
CA ASN A 788 -6.64 -3.97 -13.45
C ASN A 788 -7.55 -3.97 -12.20
N ALA A 789 -8.88 -3.96 -12.40
CA ALA A 789 -9.82 -3.99 -11.27
C ALA A 789 -9.74 -5.31 -10.48
N MET A 790 -9.58 -6.43 -11.19
CA MET A 790 -9.38 -7.76 -10.61
C MET A 790 -8.04 -7.88 -9.88
N ALA A 791 -6.96 -7.33 -10.44
CA ALA A 791 -5.64 -7.33 -9.81
C ALA A 791 -5.64 -6.55 -8.50
N LEU A 792 -6.14 -5.30 -8.50
CA LEU A 792 -6.25 -4.47 -7.30
C LEU A 792 -7.11 -5.14 -6.22
N MET A 793 -8.21 -5.78 -6.62
CA MET A 793 -9.12 -6.43 -5.67
C MET A 793 -8.56 -7.74 -5.11
N THR A 794 -7.83 -8.51 -5.92
CA THR A 794 -7.16 -9.74 -5.48
C THR A 794 -6.07 -9.43 -4.47
N LEU A 795 -5.27 -8.37 -4.69
CA LEU A 795 -4.28 -7.89 -3.73
C LEU A 795 -4.93 -7.48 -2.39
N ALA A 796 -6.07 -6.78 -2.44
CA ALA A 796 -6.80 -6.39 -1.23
C ALA A 796 -7.34 -7.61 -0.46
N VAL A 797 -7.82 -8.64 -1.17
CA VAL A 797 -8.34 -9.89 -0.57
C VAL A 797 -7.22 -10.76 -0.01
N ILE A 798 -6.05 -10.84 -0.66
CA ILE A 798 -4.89 -11.58 -0.15
C ILE A 798 -4.42 -10.95 1.17
N LYS A 799 -4.27 -9.62 1.19
CA LYS A 799 -3.96 -8.86 2.41
C LYS A 799 -5.00 -9.09 3.52
N GLU A 800 -6.27 -9.23 3.16
CA GLU A 800 -7.33 -9.57 4.11
C GLU A 800 -7.22 -11.00 4.64
N LYS A 801 -6.92 -12.00 3.79
CA LYS A 801 -6.68 -13.39 4.21
C LYS A 801 -5.47 -13.48 5.16
N GLU A 802 -4.38 -12.76 4.88
CA GLU A 802 -3.19 -12.68 5.75
C GLU A 802 -3.50 -12.06 7.14
N LEU A 803 -4.32 -11.01 7.16
CA LEU A 803 -4.80 -10.39 8.41
C LEU A 803 -5.72 -11.32 9.22
N GLN A 804 -6.53 -12.15 8.56
CA GLN A 804 -7.36 -13.15 9.24
C GLN A 804 -6.53 -14.31 9.81
N SER A 805 -5.55 -14.81 9.07
CA SER A 805 -4.65 -15.89 9.50
C SER A 805 -3.74 -15.50 10.68
N SER A 806 -3.42 -14.21 10.83
CA SER A 806 -2.66 -13.66 11.96
C SER A 806 -3.52 -13.33 13.20
N GLY A 807 -4.81 -13.67 13.20
CA GLY A 807 -5.74 -13.36 14.31
C GLY A 807 -6.16 -11.88 14.40
N SER A 808 -5.74 -11.05 13.44
CA SER A 808 -5.96 -9.59 13.43
C SER A 808 -7.19 -9.15 12.62
N GLY A 809 -8.02 -10.08 12.12
CA GLY A 809 -9.22 -9.76 11.32
C GLY A 809 -10.54 -9.58 12.11
N GLY A 810 -10.49 -9.59 13.44
CA GLY A 810 -11.69 -9.57 14.30
C GLY A 810 -12.36 -8.20 14.46
N TRP A 811 -13.61 -8.17 14.95
CA TRP A 811 -14.33 -6.92 15.26
C TRP A 811 -13.59 -6.01 16.26
N VAL A 812 -12.78 -6.60 17.14
CA VAL A 812 -11.96 -5.86 18.11
C VAL A 812 -10.89 -5.00 17.41
N GLU A 813 -10.39 -5.42 16.25
CA GLU A 813 -9.35 -4.69 15.52
C GLU A 813 -9.87 -3.37 14.93
N CYS A 814 -11.19 -3.26 14.69
CA CYS A 814 -11.82 -2.00 14.29
C CYS A 814 -11.67 -0.90 15.37
N PHE A 815 -11.34 -1.26 16.61
CA PHE A 815 -11.16 -0.35 17.73
C PHE A 815 -9.67 -0.11 18.08
N ARG A 816 -8.73 -0.75 17.40
CA ARG A 816 -7.28 -0.66 17.72
C ARG A 816 -6.52 0.19 16.72
N GLY A 817 -5.47 0.85 17.22
CA GLY A 817 -4.51 1.59 16.40
C GLY A 817 -5.14 2.61 15.43
N PRO A 818 -4.65 2.71 14.19
CA PRO A 818 -5.21 3.59 13.15
C PRO A 818 -6.67 3.29 12.80
N ASN A 819 -7.08 2.01 12.83
CA ASN A 819 -8.47 1.61 12.55
C ASN A 819 -9.44 2.13 13.62
N GLY A 820 -9.03 2.14 14.89
CA GLY A 820 -9.80 2.75 15.99
C GLY A 820 -10.05 4.25 15.77
N ARG A 821 -9.04 4.98 15.28
CA ARG A 821 -9.19 6.40 14.91
C ARG A 821 -10.17 6.59 13.74
N ARG A 822 -10.08 5.75 12.71
CA ARG A 822 -11.02 5.76 11.57
C ARG A 822 -12.46 5.51 12.03
N ALA A 823 -12.69 4.47 12.83
CA ALA A 823 -14.00 4.12 13.37
C ALA A 823 -14.59 5.27 14.22
N LEU A 824 -13.78 5.87 15.10
CA LEU A 824 -14.20 6.98 15.94
C LEU A 824 -14.64 8.20 15.12
N ILE A 825 -13.87 8.59 14.09
CA ILE A 825 -14.21 9.73 13.22
C ILE A 825 -15.57 9.52 12.56
N ILE A 826 -15.79 8.34 11.98
CA ILE A 826 -17.05 8.05 11.26
C ILE A 826 -18.23 8.04 12.22
N CYS A 827 -18.11 7.33 13.36
CA CYS A 827 -19.16 7.27 14.37
C CYS A 827 -19.55 8.67 14.86
N MET A 828 -18.56 9.53 15.13
CA MET A 828 -18.82 10.89 15.60
C MET A 828 -19.50 11.78 14.56
N VAL A 829 -19.21 11.60 13.26
CA VAL A 829 -19.91 12.33 12.19
C VAL A 829 -21.39 11.95 12.11
N TYR A 830 -21.74 10.67 12.22
CA TYR A 830 -23.14 10.24 12.22
C TYR A 830 -23.86 10.54 13.53
N ILE A 831 -23.16 10.47 14.67
CA ILE A 831 -23.69 10.90 15.97
C ILE A 831 -23.97 12.41 15.95
N ALA A 832 -23.14 13.21 15.30
CA ALA A 832 -23.39 14.64 15.12
C ALA A 832 -24.68 14.92 14.34
N GLN A 833 -25.05 14.08 13.37
CA GLN A 833 -26.36 14.19 12.70
C GLN A 833 -27.53 14.02 13.68
N GLN A 834 -27.39 13.15 14.68
CA GLN A 834 -28.45 12.96 15.68
C GLN A 834 -28.54 14.17 16.63
N PHE A 835 -27.39 14.70 17.08
CA PHE A 835 -27.36 15.82 18.02
C PHE A 835 -27.63 17.19 17.40
N ILE A 836 -27.45 17.36 16.08
CA ILE A 836 -27.85 18.60 15.40
C ILE A 836 -29.38 18.72 15.25
N GLY A 837 -30.15 17.69 15.63
CA GLY A 837 -31.61 17.75 15.67
C GLY A 837 -32.31 17.32 14.38
N VAL A 838 -31.66 16.50 13.55
CA VAL A 838 -32.25 16.00 12.29
C VAL A 838 -33.57 15.26 12.53
N ASN A 839 -33.69 14.48 13.61
CA ASN A 839 -34.93 13.74 13.90
C ASN A 839 -36.11 14.67 14.14
N PHE A 840 -35.89 15.87 14.67
CA PHE A 840 -36.95 16.86 14.85
C PHE A 840 -37.35 17.49 13.52
N ILE A 841 -36.39 18.09 12.80
CA ILE A 841 -36.68 18.90 11.60
C ILE A 841 -36.95 18.03 10.37
N ALA A 842 -36.41 16.82 10.29
CA ALA A 842 -36.68 15.90 9.18
C ALA A 842 -37.74 14.85 9.54
N GLY A 843 -37.83 14.39 10.80
CA GLY A 843 -38.72 13.29 11.20
C GLY A 843 -40.08 13.71 11.77
N TYR A 844 -40.19 14.91 12.37
CA TYR A 844 -41.41 15.37 13.07
C TYR A 844 -41.96 16.69 12.51
N LEU A 845 -41.46 17.17 11.37
CA LEU A 845 -41.78 18.50 10.82
C LEU A 845 -43.28 18.70 10.57
N ALA A 846 -43.92 17.75 9.89
CA ALA A 846 -45.35 17.82 9.57
C ALA A 846 -46.22 17.84 10.82
N TYR A 847 -45.88 17.00 11.81
CA TYR A 847 -46.56 16.95 13.09
C TYR A 847 -46.39 18.26 13.87
N TYR A 848 -45.17 18.81 13.90
CA TYR A 848 -44.90 20.12 14.49
C TYR A 848 -45.75 21.22 13.82
N PHE A 849 -45.81 21.28 12.48
CA PHE A 849 -46.62 22.29 11.78
C PHE A 849 -48.11 22.16 12.11
N LYS A 850 -48.64 20.93 12.21
CA LYS A 850 -50.03 20.69 12.62
C LYS A 850 -50.29 21.17 14.04
N LEU A 851 -49.41 20.82 14.99
CA LEU A 851 -49.53 21.27 16.39
C LEU A 851 -49.34 22.78 16.56
N ALA A 852 -48.48 23.39 15.77
CA ALA A 852 -48.22 24.83 15.79
C ALA A 852 -49.33 25.67 15.12
N GLY A 853 -50.38 25.03 14.58
CA GLY A 853 -51.53 25.70 13.98
C GLY A 853 -51.27 26.24 12.58
N VAL A 854 -50.35 25.64 11.82
CA VAL A 854 -50.08 26.02 10.44
C VAL A 854 -51.17 25.47 9.52
N ASP A 855 -51.79 26.35 8.73
CA ASP A 855 -52.76 25.96 7.70
C ASP A 855 -52.11 25.06 6.63
N ASN A 856 -52.78 23.96 6.27
CA ASN A 856 -52.25 22.94 5.34
C ASN A 856 -50.84 22.43 5.71
N ALA A 857 -50.66 22.02 6.97
CA ALA A 857 -49.40 21.52 7.51
C ALA A 857 -48.72 20.44 6.64
N LEU A 858 -49.48 19.47 6.11
CA LEU A 858 -48.96 18.41 5.24
C LEU A 858 -48.44 18.94 3.90
N GLY A 859 -49.13 19.92 3.29
CA GLY A 859 -48.70 20.54 2.04
C GLY A 859 -47.42 21.38 2.22
N ILE A 860 -47.31 22.14 3.30
CA ILE A 860 -46.09 22.91 3.60
C ILE A 860 -44.92 21.98 3.96
N ALA A 861 -45.18 20.89 4.69
CA ALA A 861 -44.15 19.89 4.97
C ALA A 861 -43.62 19.25 3.67
N GLN A 862 -44.50 18.88 2.74
CA GLN A 862 -44.10 18.34 1.43
C GLN A 862 -43.21 19.32 0.65
N ALA A 863 -43.55 20.61 0.66
CA ALA A 863 -42.73 21.64 0.03
C ALA A 863 -41.36 21.78 0.73
N ALA A 864 -41.32 21.72 2.06
CA ALA A 864 -40.09 21.76 2.82
C ALA A 864 -39.19 20.54 2.53
N TYR A 865 -39.74 19.34 2.39
CA TYR A 865 -38.99 18.16 1.98
C TYR A 865 -38.50 18.24 0.52
N ALA A 866 -39.26 18.88 -0.38
CA ALA A 866 -38.80 19.15 -1.74
C ALA A 866 -37.59 20.11 -1.75
N ILE A 867 -37.62 21.16 -0.93
CA ILE A 867 -36.50 22.08 -0.76
C ILE A 867 -35.28 21.35 -0.17
N GLN A 868 -35.48 20.45 0.79
CA GLN A 868 -34.43 19.58 1.31
C GLN A 868 -33.81 18.68 0.23
N LEU A 869 -34.62 18.14 -0.68
CA LEU A 869 -34.13 17.39 -1.83
C LEU A 869 -33.28 18.25 -2.76
N VAL A 870 -33.70 19.49 -3.03
CA VAL A 870 -32.89 20.45 -3.80
C VAL A 870 -31.57 20.76 -3.06
N GLY A 871 -31.61 20.94 -1.74
CA GLY A 871 -30.41 21.11 -0.92
C GLY A 871 -29.43 19.94 -1.04
N ASN A 872 -29.95 18.71 -1.04
CA ASN A 872 -29.16 17.52 -1.31
C ASN A 872 -28.52 17.56 -2.71
N MET A 873 -29.28 17.90 -3.75
CA MET A 873 -28.73 18.02 -5.12
C MET A 873 -27.66 19.12 -5.22
N CYS A 874 -27.80 20.21 -4.47
CA CYS A 874 -26.77 21.25 -4.38
C CYS A 874 -25.48 20.76 -3.71
N SER A 875 -25.54 19.72 -2.87
CA SER A 875 -24.36 19.17 -2.21
C SER A 875 -23.36 18.54 -3.19
N TRP A 876 -23.81 18.02 -4.33
CA TRP A 876 -22.95 17.31 -5.29
C TRP A 876 -21.80 18.18 -5.81
N PRO A 877 -22.05 19.37 -6.39
CA PRO A 877 -20.95 20.26 -6.78
C PRO A 877 -20.21 20.85 -5.56
N LEU A 878 -20.89 21.05 -4.43
CA LEU A 878 -20.27 21.63 -3.23
C LEU A 878 -19.20 20.70 -2.62
N ILE A 879 -19.46 19.39 -2.58
CA ILE A 879 -18.53 18.37 -2.03
C ILE A 879 -17.19 18.39 -2.77
N ASP A 880 -17.24 18.52 -4.09
CA ASP A 880 -16.05 18.57 -4.92
C ASP A 880 -15.39 19.95 -4.88
N TRP A 881 -16.16 21.04 -4.78
CA TRP A 881 -15.59 22.38 -4.80
C TRP A 881 -14.95 22.78 -3.46
N LEU A 882 -15.67 22.61 -2.34
CA LEU A 882 -15.22 23.05 -1.01
C LEU A 882 -14.48 21.96 -0.23
N GLY A 883 -14.71 20.68 -0.51
CA GLY A 883 -14.16 19.57 0.27
C GLY A 883 -15.02 19.16 1.47
N ARG A 884 -14.66 18.05 2.12
CA ARG A 884 -15.52 17.39 3.11
C ARG A 884 -15.49 18.13 4.45
N ARG A 885 -14.31 18.58 4.88
CA ARG A 885 -14.13 19.19 6.20
C ARG A 885 -14.78 20.58 6.30
N PRO A 886 -14.59 21.53 5.35
CA PRO A 886 -15.25 22.83 5.41
C PRO A 886 -16.78 22.73 5.39
N LEU A 887 -17.35 21.80 4.61
CA LEU A 887 -18.79 21.60 4.56
C LEU A 887 -19.36 21.06 5.86
N VAL A 888 -18.74 20.03 6.45
CA VAL A 888 -19.24 19.44 7.71
C VAL A 888 -19.03 20.40 8.87
N VAL A 889 -17.82 20.95 9.03
CA VAL A 889 -17.49 21.83 10.15
C VAL A 889 -18.23 23.16 10.02
N GLY A 890 -18.15 23.81 8.86
CA GLY A 890 -18.85 25.08 8.60
C GLY A 890 -20.37 24.91 8.64
N GLY A 891 -20.89 23.83 8.03
CA GLY A 891 -22.30 23.47 8.08
C GLY A 891 -22.79 23.27 9.51
N MET A 892 -22.03 22.56 10.36
CA MET A 892 -22.36 22.38 11.77
C MET A 892 -22.45 23.73 12.52
N PHE A 893 -21.48 24.62 12.37
CA PHE A 893 -21.55 25.94 13.02
C PHE A 893 -22.76 26.77 12.56
N VAL A 894 -23.03 26.81 11.25
CA VAL A 894 -24.17 27.55 10.69
C VAL A 894 -25.50 26.96 11.15
N MET A 895 -25.63 25.63 11.15
CA MET A 895 -26.84 24.94 11.62
C MET A 895 -27.04 25.10 13.13
N THR A 896 -25.99 25.01 13.94
CA THR A 896 -26.06 25.26 15.38
C THR A 896 -26.49 26.69 15.69
N ALA A 897 -25.96 27.69 14.97
CA ALA A 897 -26.44 29.07 15.06
C ALA A 897 -27.91 29.19 14.61
N GLY A 898 -28.30 28.46 13.56
CA GLY A 898 -29.69 28.35 13.10
C GLY A 898 -30.64 27.79 14.16
N LEU A 899 -30.23 26.76 14.92
CA LEU A 899 -31.04 26.22 16.03
C LEU A 899 -31.25 27.26 17.13
N LEU A 900 -30.21 28.04 17.47
CA LEU A 900 -30.32 29.12 18.44
C LEU A 900 -31.28 30.21 17.96
N LEU A 901 -31.19 30.59 16.69
CA LEU A 901 -32.09 31.56 16.05
C LEU A 901 -33.54 31.08 16.07
N ILE A 902 -33.80 29.86 15.60
CA ILE A 902 -35.15 29.27 15.53
C ILE A 902 -35.75 29.13 16.93
N GLY A 903 -34.97 28.64 17.90
CA GLY A 903 -35.39 28.56 19.30
C GLY A 903 -35.74 29.93 19.87
N GLY A 904 -34.92 30.95 19.58
CA GLY A 904 -35.13 32.33 19.99
C GLY A 904 -36.40 32.95 19.42
N ILE A 905 -36.62 32.84 18.11
CA ILE A 905 -37.84 33.31 17.44
C ILE A 905 -39.07 32.63 18.06
N SER A 906 -38.98 31.32 18.31
CA SER A 906 -40.07 30.51 18.88
C SER A 906 -40.41 30.86 20.34
N THR A 907 -39.67 31.75 21.00
CA THR A 907 -40.09 32.31 22.31
C THR A 907 -41.16 33.40 22.16
N ILE A 908 -41.29 33.98 20.97
CA ILE A 908 -42.22 35.05 20.64
C ILE A 908 -43.51 34.42 20.08
N ASN A 909 -44.61 34.53 20.83
CA ASN A 909 -45.89 33.91 20.47
C ASN A 909 -46.76 34.86 19.60
N ASN A 910 -46.45 34.97 18.31
CA ASN A 910 -47.30 35.69 17.34
C ASN A 910 -47.24 35.05 15.93
N ALA A 911 -48.20 35.40 15.06
CA ALA A 911 -48.29 34.82 13.72
C ALA A 911 -47.07 35.10 12.82
N PRO A 912 -46.45 36.31 12.82
CA PRO A 912 -45.20 36.55 12.09
C PRO A 912 -44.03 35.67 12.55
N SER A 913 -43.91 35.45 13.87
CA SER A 913 -42.89 34.59 14.47
C SER A 913 -43.06 33.14 14.04
N LEU A 914 -44.29 32.61 14.06
CA LEU A 914 -44.59 31.26 13.59
C LEU A 914 -44.19 31.06 12.12
N LYS A 915 -44.53 32.01 11.24
CA LYS A 915 -44.12 31.99 9.82
C LYS A 915 -42.60 32.02 9.67
N ALA A 916 -41.91 32.86 10.45
CA ALA A 916 -40.46 32.92 10.45
C ALA A 916 -39.82 31.61 10.92
N THR A 917 -40.33 31.00 12.00
CA THR A 917 -39.88 29.69 12.50
C THR A 917 -40.00 28.61 11.43
N VAL A 918 -41.16 28.51 10.75
CA VAL A 918 -41.38 27.55 9.66
C VAL A 918 -40.39 27.78 8.50
N ALA A 919 -40.18 29.04 8.09
CA ALA A 919 -39.24 29.38 7.02
C ALA A 919 -37.79 29.04 7.40
N PHE A 920 -37.34 29.42 8.60
CA PHE A 920 -35.98 29.12 9.06
C PHE A 920 -35.75 27.63 9.31
N MET A 921 -36.76 26.87 9.75
CA MET A 921 -36.68 25.41 9.82
C MET A 921 -36.51 24.77 8.44
N THR A 922 -37.18 25.31 7.42
CA THR A 922 -37.04 24.85 6.04
C THR A 922 -35.65 25.17 5.49
N VAL A 923 -35.14 26.38 5.74
CA VAL A 923 -33.76 26.77 5.38
C VAL A 923 -32.74 25.92 6.13
N TRP A 924 -32.97 25.63 7.40
CA TRP A 924 -32.12 24.73 8.18
C TRP A 924 -32.08 23.34 7.54
N GLY A 925 -33.23 22.81 7.11
CA GLY A 925 -33.31 21.52 6.42
C GLY A 925 -32.53 21.52 5.10
N PHE A 926 -32.65 22.60 4.32
CA PHE A 926 -31.85 22.81 3.11
C PHE A 926 -30.34 22.78 3.42
N LEU A 927 -29.90 23.54 4.42
CA LEU A 927 -28.49 23.63 4.81
C LEU A 927 -27.97 22.28 5.34
N TYR A 928 -28.79 21.56 6.10
CA TYR A 928 -28.47 20.21 6.56
C TYR A 928 -28.20 19.29 5.39
N GLN A 929 -29.10 19.23 4.40
CA GLN A 929 -28.91 18.34 3.25
C GLN A 929 -27.79 18.79 2.31
N ALA A 930 -27.53 20.10 2.21
CA ALA A 930 -26.43 20.66 1.43
C ALA A 930 -25.05 20.43 2.08
N THR A 931 -25.01 20.17 3.40
CA THR A 931 -23.78 20.01 4.18
C THR A 931 -23.70 18.65 4.86
N LEU A 932 -23.94 18.57 6.17
CA LEU A 932 -23.73 17.37 6.99
C LEU A 932 -24.52 16.15 6.50
N GLY A 933 -25.75 16.34 6.03
CA GLY A 933 -26.62 15.26 5.56
C GLY A 933 -25.98 14.46 4.44
N ALA A 934 -25.58 15.13 3.35
CA ALA A 934 -24.96 14.46 2.21
C ALA A 934 -23.51 14.04 2.46
N VAL A 935 -22.71 14.91 3.09
CA VAL A 935 -21.26 14.70 3.22
C VAL A 935 -20.93 13.57 4.19
N ALA A 936 -21.76 13.32 5.21
CA ALA A 936 -21.53 12.25 6.18
C ALA A 936 -21.47 10.86 5.53
N TYR A 937 -22.33 10.57 4.54
CA TYR A 937 -22.32 9.29 3.84
C TYR A 937 -21.09 9.13 2.94
N ALA A 938 -20.61 10.21 2.32
CA ALA A 938 -19.34 10.20 1.59
C ALA A 938 -18.16 9.89 2.54
N ILE A 939 -18.09 10.57 3.69
CA ILE A 939 -17.11 10.30 4.74
C ILE A 939 -17.17 8.84 5.22
N GLY A 940 -18.38 8.31 5.42
CA GLY A 940 -18.60 6.93 5.85
C GLY A 940 -18.07 5.87 4.88
N GLY A 941 -18.04 6.18 3.58
CA GLY A 941 -17.48 5.30 2.57
C GLY A 941 -15.98 5.48 2.30
N GLU A 942 -15.45 6.69 2.49
CA GLU A 942 -14.04 7.04 2.23
C GLU A 942 -13.11 6.72 3.43
N THR A 943 -13.63 6.75 4.66
CA THR A 943 -12.80 6.65 5.88
C THR A 943 -12.43 5.23 6.32
N PRO A 944 -13.25 4.17 6.16
CA PRO A 944 -12.85 2.82 6.55
C PRO A 944 -11.67 2.28 5.73
N SER A 945 -10.79 1.50 6.35
CA SER A 945 -9.78 0.73 5.62
C SER A 945 -10.44 -0.37 4.76
N PRO A 946 -9.88 -0.71 3.58
CA PRO A 946 -10.49 -1.69 2.68
C PRO A 946 -10.83 -3.04 3.35
N SER A 947 -9.92 -3.58 4.16
CA SER A 947 -10.05 -4.90 4.79
C SER A 947 -11.02 -4.94 5.99
N HIS A 948 -11.43 -3.78 6.53
CA HIS A 948 -12.37 -3.68 7.67
C HIS A 948 -13.61 -2.86 7.33
N ARG A 949 -13.85 -2.62 6.03
CA ARG A 949 -14.86 -1.68 5.53
C ARG A 949 -16.27 -2.00 6.06
N GLN A 950 -16.74 -3.24 5.86
CA GLN A 950 -18.09 -3.65 6.28
C GLN A 950 -18.27 -3.58 7.80
N LYS A 951 -17.30 -4.09 8.57
CA LYS A 951 -17.35 -4.10 10.05
C LYS A 951 -17.36 -2.69 10.62
N THR A 952 -16.47 -1.82 10.14
CA THR A 952 -16.39 -0.40 10.56
C THR A 952 -17.68 0.35 10.22
N TYR A 953 -18.24 0.12 9.03
CA TYR A 953 -19.50 0.74 8.63
C TYR A 953 -20.69 0.23 9.46
N SER A 954 -20.75 -1.06 9.77
CA SER A 954 -21.74 -1.63 10.68
C SER A 954 -21.65 -1.02 12.08
N ILE A 955 -20.44 -0.87 12.65
CA ILE A 955 -20.22 -0.20 13.95
C ILE A 955 -20.75 1.25 13.91
N ASN A 956 -20.47 1.98 12.82
CA ASN A 956 -20.98 3.32 12.62
C ASN A 956 -22.51 3.37 12.67
N ILE A 957 -23.20 2.57 11.84
CA ILE A 957 -24.68 2.56 11.81
C ILE A 957 -25.26 2.15 13.17
N MET A 958 -24.67 1.17 13.85
CA MET A 958 -25.09 0.77 15.19
C MET A 958 -24.98 1.94 16.19
N SER A 959 -23.84 2.63 16.21
CA SER A 959 -23.60 3.77 17.11
C SER A 959 -24.57 4.93 16.84
N ALA A 960 -24.77 5.27 15.56
CA ALA A 960 -25.68 6.31 15.14
C ALA A 960 -27.14 5.98 15.50
N THR A 961 -27.54 4.72 15.29
CA THR A 961 -28.89 4.23 15.60
C THR A 961 -29.14 4.19 17.11
N ALA A 962 -28.13 3.86 17.92
CA ALA A 962 -28.24 3.89 19.37
C ALA A 962 -28.50 5.32 19.88
N VAL A 963 -27.76 6.31 19.37
CA VAL A 963 -28.01 7.73 19.70
C VAL A 963 -29.35 8.20 19.13
N SER A 964 -29.69 7.80 17.91
CA SER A 964 -30.99 8.10 17.28
C SER A 964 -32.14 7.58 18.13
N CYS A 965 -32.03 6.36 18.68
CA CYS A 965 -33.01 5.79 19.61
C CYS A 965 -33.19 6.70 20.82
N ALA A 966 -32.10 7.09 21.50
CA ALA A 966 -32.20 7.99 22.64
C ALA A 966 -32.91 9.31 22.29
N VAL A 967 -32.59 9.92 21.15
CA VAL A 967 -33.24 11.15 20.66
C VAL A 967 -34.72 10.91 20.36
N LEU A 968 -35.06 9.86 19.60
CA LEU A 968 -36.42 9.54 19.20
C LEU A 968 -37.31 9.09 20.37
N GLN A 969 -36.72 8.62 21.48
CA GLN A 969 -37.48 8.41 22.71
C GLN A 969 -37.80 9.74 23.41
N LEU A 970 -36.93 10.73 23.34
CA LEU A 970 -37.20 12.05 23.92
C LEU A 970 -38.21 12.84 23.07
N MET A 971 -38.20 12.67 21.75
CA MET A 971 -38.98 13.50 20.82
C MET A 971 -40.49 13.58 21.15
N PRO A 972 -41.24 12.48 21.35
CA PRO A 972 -42.67 12.55 21.67
C PRO A 972 -42.97 13.34 22.96
N TYR A 973 -42.12 13.22 23.99
CA TYR A 973 -42.27 13.97 25.24
C TYR A 973 -42.03 15.48 25.06
N LEU A 974 -41.07 15.84 24.20
CA LEU A 974 -40.74 17.25 23.96
C LEU A 974 -41.79 17.97 23.12
N ILE A 975 -42.40 17.25 22.16
CA ILE A 975 -43.27 17.84 21.15
C ILE A 975 -44.77 17.80 21.50
N ASN A 976 -45.23 16.77 22.21
CA ASN A 976 -46.66 16.61 22.40
C ASN A 976 -47.24 17.63 23.40
N PRO A 977 -48.48 18.10 23.17
CA PRO A 977 -49.20 18.99 24.08
C PRO A 977 -49.46 18.42 25.48
N ASP A 978 -49.62 17.10 25.61
CA ASP A 978 -49.90 16.40 26.87
C ASP A 978 -48.66 16.21 27.77
N GLN A 979 -47.49 16.64 27.30
CA GLN A 979 -46.20 16.46 27.96
C GLN A 979 -45.48 17.80 28.13
N ALA A 980 -44.23 17.94 27.66
CA ALA A 980 -43.44 19.16 27.86
C ALA A 980 -43.83 20.30 26.91
N ASN A 981 -44.52 20.01 25.80
CA ASN A 981 -45.06 20.97 24.82
C ASN A 981 -44.11 22.15 24.51
N LEU A 982 -42.85 21.84 24.19
CA LEU A 982 -41.83 22.86 24.02
C LEU A 982 -41.95 23.62 22.69
N GLY A 983 -42.79 23.16 21.76
CA GLY A 983 -42.96 23.75 20.44
C GLY A 983 -41.61 23.98 19.74
N GLY A 984 -41.39 25.17 19.18
CA GLY A 984 -40.11 25.49 18.54
C GLY A 984 -38.92 25.64 19.51
N ARG A 985 -39.15 25.69 20.84
CA ARG A 985 -38.06 25.75 21.84
C ARG A 985 -37.26 24.45 21.93
N ILE A 986 -37.76 23.36 21.32
CA ILE A 986 -37.00 22.11 21.13
C ILE A 986 -35.65 22.36 20.47
N CYS A 987 -35.53 23.38 19.61
CA CYS A 987 -34.25 23.76 19.00
C CYS A 987 -33.17 24.14 20.04
N PHE A 988 -33.53 24.65 21.22
CA PHE A 988 -32.55 24.88 22.30
C PHE A 988 -32.01 23.58 22.90
N VAL A 989 -32.84 22.53 22.96
CA VAL A 989 -32.44 21.21 23.47
C VAL A 989 -31.39 20.58 22.55
N PHE A 990 -31.49 20.81 21.23
CA PHE A 990 -30.49 20.35 20.26
C PHE A 990 -29.30 21.30 20.09
N PHE A 991 -29.48 22.59 20.37
CA PHE A 991 -28.38 23.55 20.39
C PHE A 991 -27.29 23.13 21.37
N ALA A 992 -27.64 22.83 22.62
CA ALA A 992 -26.68 22.49 23.67
C ALA A 992 -25.72 21.32 23.33
N PRO A 993 -26.19 20.13 22.90
CA PRO A 993 -25.31 19.03 22.51
C PRO A 993 -24.64 19.24 21.14
N SER A 994 -25.15 20.13 20.28
CA SER A 994 -24.50 20.42 19.00
C SER A 994 -23.20 21.23 19.14
N VAL A 995 -23.07 22.06 20.18
CA VAL A 995 -21.85 22.85 20.46
C VAL A 995 -20.61 21.98 20.70
N PRO A 996 -20.61 20.99 21.62
CA PRO A 996 -19.44 20.11 21.79
C PRO A 996 -19.16 19.27 20.54
N MET A 997 -20.18 18.91 19.75
CA MET A 997 -19.97 18.24 18.46
C MET A 997 -19.26 19.16 17.45
N CYS A 998 -19.58 20.44 17.40
CA CYS A 998 -18.86 21.42 16.58
C CYS A 998 -17.37 21.47 16.95
N LEU A 999 -17.06 21.51 18.25
CA LEU A 999 -15.68 21.52 18.75
C LEU A 999 -14.95 20.23 18.36
N TYR A 1000 -15.57 19.06 18.58
CA TYR A 1000 -14.97 17.78 18.22
C TYR A 1000 -14.67 17.70 16.71
N LEU A 1001 -15.65 18.00 15.87
CA LEU A 1001 -15.48 17.96 14.41
C LEU A 1001 -14.43 18.97 13.94
N TYR A 1002 -14.35 20.15 14.56
CA TYR A 1002 -13.32 21.13 14.27
C TYR A 1002 -11.90 20.58 14.51
N PHE A 1003 -11.64 19.86 15.61
CA PHE A 1003 -10.30 19.35 15.90
C PHE A 1003 -9.99 18.00 15.24
N CYS A 1004 -10.97 17.10 15.13
CA CYS A 1004 -10.73 15.69 14.84
C CYS A 1004 -11.07 15.25 13.41
N LEU A 1005 -11.90 15.99 12.67
CA LEU A 1005 -12.32 15.61 11.31
C LEU A 1005 -11.24 15.96 10.27
N PRO A 1006 -10.58 15.00 9.61
CA PRO A 1006 -9.60 15.32 8.56
C PRO A 1006 -10.25 15.80 7.26
N GLU A 1007 -9.48 16.49 6.42
CA GLU A 1007 -9.86 16.72 5.02
C GLU A 1007 -9.42 15.52 4.17
N MET A 1008 -10.34 14.97 3.38
CA MET A 1008 -10.12 13.76 2.58
C MET A 1008 -10.33 14.00 1.07
N LYS A 1009 -10.71 15.22 0.68
CA LYS A 1009 -10.87 15.62 -0.72
C LYS A 1009 -9.60 15.33 -1.52
N GLY A 1010 -9.77 14.68 -2.67
CA GLY A 1010 -8.70 14.42 -3.64
C GLY A 1010 -7.67 13.40 -3.17
N ARG A 1011 -7.98 12.60 -2.15
CA ARG A 1011 -7.08 11.55 -1.62
C ARG A 1011 -7.56 10.16 -1.99
N THR A 1012 -6.64 9.32 -2.45
CA THR A 1012 -6.87 7.90 -2.71
C THR A 1012 -6.92 7.10 -1.41
N TYR A 1013 -7.48 5.88 -1.43
CA TYR A 1013 -7.47 5.00 -0.24
C TYR A 1013 -6.05 4.69 0.24
N VAL A 1014 -5.08 4.64 -0.68
CA VAL A 1014 -3.67 4.39 -0.37
C VAL A 1014 -3.08 5.58 0.36
N GLU A 1015 -3.32 6.81 -0.11
CA GLU A 1015 -2.91 8.04 0.59
C GLU A 1015 -3.55 8.14 1.97
N LEU A 1016 -4.84 7.84 2.08
CA LEU A 1016 -5.52 7.84 3.37
C LEU A 1016 -4.91 6.78 4.29
N GLU A 1017 -4.62 5.57 3.80
CA GLU A 1017 -3.90 4.54 4.55
C GLU A 1017 -2.55 5.03 5.06
N GLU A 1018 -1.73 5.62 4.20
CA GLU A 1018 -0.45 6.23 4.58
C GLU A 1018 -0.64 7.28 5.70
N MET A 1019 -1.58 8.22 5.53
CA MET A 1019 -1.83 9.30 6.50
C MET A 1019 -2.33 8.78 7.86
N PHE A 1020 -3.20 7.76 7.86
CA PHE A 1020 -3.72 7.17 9.09
C PHE A 1020 -2.65 6.32 9.81
N GLN A 1021 -1.81 5.58 9.07
CA GLN A 1021 -0.69 4.79 9.61
C GLN A 1021 0.40 5.70 10.20
N ASN A 1022 0.76 6.78 9.50
CA ASN A 1022 1.72 7.79 9.96
C ASN A 1022 1.17 8.72 11.08
N LYS A 1023 -0.04 8.44 11.59
CA LYS A 1023 -0.71 9.19 12.66
C LYS A 1023 -0.74 10.71 12.41
N VAL A 1024 -0.86 11.13 11.15
CA VAL A 1024 -0.87 12.55 10.77
C VAL A 1024 -1.99 13.30 11.52
N PRO A 1025 -1.75 14.51 12.07
CA PRO A 1025 -2.81 15.29 12.71
C PRO A 1025 -3.95 15.61 11.74
N ALA A 1026 -5.22 15.55 12.17
CA ALA A 1026 -6.39 15.71 11.28
C ALA A 1026 -6.37 17.02 10.47
N ARG A 1027 -5.83 18.10 11.04
CA ARG A 1027 -5.71 19.41 10.38
C ARG A 1027 -4.59 19.49 9.34
N ALA A 1028 -3.63 18.57 9.37
CA ALA A 1028 -2.49 18.54 8.46
C ALA A 1028 -2.76 17.69 7.20
N PHE A 1029 -3.86 16.93 7.15
CA PHE A 1029 -4.20 16.05 6.01
C PHE A 1029 -4.26 16.81 4.66
N GLY A 1030 -4.76 18.05 4.67
CA GLY A 1030 -4.85 18.86 3.45
C GLY A 1030 -3.50 19.27 2.87
N SER A 1031 -2.50 19.51 3.73
CA SER A 1031 -1.15 19.96 3.35
C SER A 1031 -0.10 18.85 3.34
N TYR A 1032 -0.46 17.65 3.81
CA TYR A 1032 0.44 16.50 3.84
C TYR A 1032 0.67 15.97 2.43
N VAL A 1033 1.94 15.84 2.03
CA VAL A 1033 2.31 15.30 0.72
C VAL A 1033 2.51 13.80 0.89
N CYS A 1034 1.60 13.01 0.32
CA CYS A 1034 1.73 11.56 0.27
C CYS A 1034 2.70 11.21 -0.86
N HIS A 1035 3.83 10.61 -0.50
CA HIS A 1035 4.88 10.29 -1.48
C HIS A 1035 4.54 9.00 -2.24
N GLY A 1036 3.98 7.98 -1.58
CA GLY A 1036 3.66 6.68 -2.19
C GLY A 1036 2.48 6.65 -3.20
N ALA A 1037 1.75 7.76 -3.38
CA ALA A 1037 0.61 7.82 -4.31
C ALA A 1037 0.83 8.71 -5.55
N MET A 1038 1.80 9.63 -5.49
CA MET A 1038 2.19 10.44 -6.67
C MET A 1038 2.87 9.58 -7.73
N GLU A 1039 3.62 8.55 -7.34
CA GLU A 1039 4.27 7.60 -8.24
C GLU A 1039 3.27 6.70 -8.98
N LEU A 1040 2.26 6.22 -8.28
CA LEU A 1040 1.18 5.42 -8.86
C LEU A 1040 0.36 6.22 -9.90
N SER A 1041 0.15 7.52 -9.64
CA SER A 1041 -0.57 8.43 -10.56
C SER A 1041 0.25 8.78 -11.82
N GLY A 1042 1.58 8.82 -11.73
CA GLY A 1042 2.46 9.07 -12.86
C GLY A 1042 2.52 7.87 -13.82
N ALA A 1043 2.74 6.68 -13.26
CA ALA A 1043 2.83 5.43 -14.02
C ALA A 1043 1.55 5.10 -14.82
N VAL A 1044 0.37 5.35 -14.26
CA VAL A 1044 -0.92 5.13 -14.95
C VAL A 1044 -1.14 6.11 -16.12
N ARG A 1045 -0.54 7.31 -16.04
CA ARG A 1045 -0.68 8.35 -17.06
C ARG A 1045 0.25 8.12 -18.25
N ASP A 1046 1.44 7.59 -18.01
CA ASP A 1046 2.40 7.25 -19.05
C ASP A 1046 2.01 5.95 -19.78
N ALA A 1047 1.44 4.96 -19.08
CA ALA A 1047 0.89 3.74 -19.71
C ALA A 1047 -0.31 4.02 -20.64
N LYS A 1048 -1.19 4.95 -20.27
CA LYS A 1048 -2.31 5.37 -21.14
C LYS A 1048 -1.87 6.19 -22.35
N ARG A 1049 -0.71 6.86 -22.25
CA ARG A 1049 -0.18 7.69 -23.35
C ARG A 1049 0.46 6.81 -24.41
N SER A 1050 1.19 5.76 -24.01
CA SER A 1050 1.76 4.78 -24.92
C SER A 1050 0.69 3.92 -25.62
N GLU A 1051 -0.42 3.56 -24.96
CA GLU A 1051 -1.56 2.87 -25.62
C GLU A 1051 -2.28 3.74 -26.66
N VAL A 1052 -2.47 5.04 -26.39
CA VAL A 1052 -3.12 5.97 -27.34
C VAL A 1052 -2.19 6.36 -28.49
N GLU A 1053 -0.88 6.39 -28.26
CA GLU A 1053 0.11 6.57 -29.33
C GLU A 1053 0.25 5.31 -30.20
N ALA A 1054 0.13 4.10 -29.64
CA ALA A 1054 0.07 2.87 -30.42
C ALA A 1054 -1.21 2.75 -31.28
N ALA A 1055 -2.38 3.15 -30.74
CA ALA A 1055 -3.66 3.11 -31.46
C ALA A 1055 -3.86 4.21 -32.51
N LYS A 1056 -2.95 5.20 -32.60
CA LYS A 1056 -2.92 6.23 -33.66
C LYS A 1056 -1.96 5.90 -34.81
N VAL A 1057 -1.20 4.81 -34.66
CA VAL A 1057 -0.20 4.33 -35.63
C VAL A 1057 -0.73 3.14 -36.45
N GLU A 1058 -1.90 2.59 -36.08
CA GLU A 1058 -2.81 1.84 -36.97
C GLU A 1058 -3.76 2.78 -37.72
#